data_AF-A0A8H7N5Y1-F1
#
_entry.id   AF-A0A8H7N5Y1-F1
#
_cell.length_a   1.000
_cell.length_b   1.000
_cell.length_c   1.000
_cell.angle_alpha   90.00
_cell.angle_beta   90.00
_cell.angle_gamma   90.00
#
_symmetry.space_group_name_H-M   'P 1'
#
loop_
_entity.id
_entity.type
_entity.pdbx_description
1 polymer ?
#
loop_
_entity_poly.entity_id
_entity_poly.type
_entity_poly.pdbx_seq_one_letter_code
_entity_poly.pdbx_strand_id
1 'polypeptide(L)'
;MHQLHSRYGPIVRYGPNDMSYTDSQAWKDIYGHKKDKQDNPKDRRFYPQPDSGVHSLITASKEDHARVRRMFALAFSDRGLKQQEPLFQKYADLMVSKLRGFSTTEQDLVKILNFTTFDIMAELTFGEPLGLLEGSKYSPWVSNIFQAIKAGPVVQMGLYYPLLGYLLKSLAPKKLQEMRRSHAQHTISRVDQRLARGSTQPDLWNLVVTDEGEKKLSLQEMYNNADVFMLAGTETTATLLSGLTFYLLTNPEKMRILVAEIRGAFSSAEEMLFDRLASLKYLHACIQEGLRMYPPVPSSLSRVAPDHGTIICDGFVPSGTSISVHHTATYRSPKNFRNPNDFVPERWLGAEEYADDLHEALQPFHLGPRNCLGQNMAWHEMRLLLAQLLYNFDLELSEESKDCDDILQLCERHGIDAVIPGYGFLSENVEFAKQVTDAGMIFIGPSTESITEMGLKHRAREVAQEAKVPVVPGTDLLASEAQALVAADDLTYPVILKATGGGGGMGLKICHSPEDINGAFSMVKHRGAQLFKNEVQVFGNGRDVIHFGERECSIQRRHQKVIEECPSPFVEAHPGLRETLTKCAINFASALNYKSAGTVEFLVDDDTAQFFFLEMNTRLQVEHGITELCYGVDIVVLMLRQADLERAGKGGIPSSELHSLQKPAPNGVAIEARIYAEDPFKDFVPSPGVFQEVFWPNDDGVRIDTWIQSGQHVSLHYDPVIAKAMVYSSSRDKTISKIIDLCSRRIILRGPTTNLDFVSAILSSEAFKQGDTLTNFLDTRFKYQPHGILVLSGGSHSLIQDFPARASLGHGIPKSGPMDSLTSRIANLLDGNLQGTEVVEITLLGPELLFVSAAVVSVCGAECLVTVDGTERPMWSSLIIDEGQKLKIGSVIGSGCRVYLAFGGCQGRALQQGDFLQVERASLRWTQEAQEYILPANLRPSMDVREIYVLQGPHDSDEIMTAEDRYMLYNTDWKVGHNSSRTGVRLLGPTPKWARETGGEAGSHPSNYLDYGYPSPGGFNWGGNSSIILTADSPNFGGLVCSTTVISTELWKLGQLKPGESFRMTPVTLDSAFSNPQEESSTRKSSIDREEKDFYFLSLEINRQIL
;
A
#
# COMPACT_ATOMS: atom_id res chain seq x y z
N MET A 1 6.49 -29.00 -20.19
CA MET A 1 6.73 -30.43 -19.84
C MET A 1 5.45 -31.22 -19.63
N HIS A 2 4.51 -30.80 -18.76
CA HIS A 2 3.24 -31.53 -18.57
C HIS A 2 2.50 -31.84 -19.90
N GLN A 3 2.30 -30.83 -20.76
CA GLN A 3 1.72 -31.02 -22.10
C GLN A 3 2.48 -32.05 -22.97
N LEU A 4 3.81 -32.12 -22.87
CA LEU A 4 4.60 -33.09 -23.61
C LEU A 4 4.34 -34.51 -23.10
N HIS A 5 4.25 -34.70 -21.79
CA HIS A 5 3.88 -36.00 -21.20
C HIS A 5 2.44 -36.39 -21.53
N SER A 6 1.50 -35.44 -21.54
CA SER A 6 0.13 -35.70 -21.97
C SER A 6 0.05 -36.15 -23.43
N ARG A 7 0.93 -35.62 -24.29
CA ARG A 7 0.96 -35.96 -25.73
C ARG A 7 1.73 -37.25 -26.04
N TYR A 8 2.90 -37.43 -25.45
CA TYR A 8 3.86 -38.48 -25.84
C TYR A 8 3.96 -39.62 -24.83
N GLY A 9 3.29 -39.51 -23.68
CA GLY A 9 3.22 -40.57 -22.67
C GLY A 9 4.20 -40.40 -21.50
N PRO A 10 4.43 -41.48 -20.72
CA PRO A 10 5.11 -41.40 -19.43
C PRO A 10 6.62 -41.12 -19.53
N ILE A 11 7.20 -41.25 -20.73
CA ILE A 11 8.63 -41.04 -21.00
C ILE A 11 8.75 -40.05 -22.15
N VAL A 12 9.39 -38.92 -21.91
CA VAL A 12 9.59 -37.85 -22.90
C VAL A 12 11.07 -37.57 -23.04
N ARG A 13 11.60 -37.74 -24.25
CA ARG A 13 12.91 -37.19 -24.63
C ARG A 13 12.72 -35.78 -25.20
N TYR A 14 13.22 -34.77 -24.49
CA TYR A 14 13.04 -33.35 -24.87
C TYR A 14 14.34 -32.66 -25.30
N GLY A 15 15.47 -33.37 -25.21
CA GLY A 15 16.77 -32.97 -25.75
C GLY A 15 17.53 -34.19 -26.28
N PRO A 16 18.69 -34.02 -26.95
CA PRO A 16 19.45 -35.13 -27.51
C PRO A 16 19.75 -36.23 -26.49
N ASN A 17 20.10 -35.84 -25.26
CA ASN A 17 20.45 -36.72 -24.15
C ASN A 17 19.61 -36.41 -22.89
N ASP A 18 18.40 -35.86 -23.04
CA ASP A 18 17.59 -35.40 -21.92
C ASP A 18 16.23 -36.11 -21.89
N MET A 19 16.02 -36.90 -20.84
CA MET A 19 14.82 -37.72 -20.63
C MET A 19 14.10 -37.32 -19.34
N SER A 20 12.78 -37.17 -19.46
CA SER A 20 11.87 -36.93 -18.35
C SER A 20 10.88 -38.09 -18.23
N TYR A 21 10.56 -38.44 -16.98
CA TYR A 21 9.65 -39.53 -16.61
C TYR A 21 8.49 -39.01 -15.76
N THR A 22 7.33 -39.65 -15.86
CA THR A 22 6.18 -39.47 -14.97
C THR A 22 5.66 -40.76 -14.33
N ASP A 23 6.29 -41.90 -14.60
CA ASP A 23 5.97 -43.18 -13.97
C ASP A 23 6.44 -43.21 -12.50
N SER A 24 5.63 -43.76 -11.59
CA SER A 24 5.97 -43.78 -10.15
C SER A 24 7.24 -44.58 -9.86
N GLN A 25 7.51 -45.65 -10.62
CA GLN A 25 8.67 -46.51 -10.43
C GLN A 25 9.99 -45.77 -10.73
N ALA A 26 9.96 -44.79 -11.65
CA ALA A 26 11.13 -44.01 -12.02
C ALA A 26 11.74 -43.25 -10.81
N TRP A 27 10.94 -42.90 -9.80
CA TRP A 27 11.46 -42.32 -8.56
C TRP A 27 12.47 -43.25 -7.87
N LYS A 28 12.12 -44.54 -7.73
CA LYS A 28 12.97 -45.55 -7.07
C LYS A 28 14.22 -45.83 -7.91
N ASP A 29 14.08 -45.92 -9.23
CA ASP A 29 15.19 -46.28 -10.12
C ASP A 29 16.20 -45.15 -10.32
N ILE A 30 15.72 -43.90 -10.37
CA ILE A 30 16.56 -42.72 -10.59
C ILE A 30 17.20 -42.25 -9.26
N TYR A 31 16.44 -42.24 -8.17
CA TYR A 31 16.84 -41.56 -6.93
C TYR A 31 16.99 -42.48 -5.71
N GLY A 32 16.41 -43.69 -5.76
CA GLY A 32 16.40 -44.64 -4.65
C GLY A 32 17.77 -45.25 -4.32
N HIS A 33 17.80 -46.08 -3.28
CA HIS A 33 18.99 -46.84 -2.91
C HIS A 33 19.24 -47.99 -3.89
N LYS A 34 20.39 -48.00 -4.57
CA LYS A 34 20.79 -49.08 -5.48
C LYS A 34 21.60 -50.18 -4.78
N LYS A 35 21.41 -51.45 -5.20
CA LYS A 35 22.02 -52.66 -4.59
C LYS A 35 23.55 -52.72 -4.75
N ASP A 36 24.08 -52.16 -5.82
CA ASP A 36 25.51 -52.04 -6.13
C ASP A 36 26.19 -50.83 -5.48
N LYS A 37 25.43 -50.05 -4.69
CA LYS A 37 25.83 -48.78 -4.07
C LYS A 37 26.29 -47.70 -5.06
N GLN A 38 26.17 -47.82 -6.38
CA GLN A 38 26.50 -46.72 -7.30
C GLN A 38 25.24 -45.88 -7.57
N ASP A 39 25.18 -44.65 -7.06
CA ASP A 39 24.07 -43.73 -7.30
C ASP A 39 24.21 -43.01 -8.64
N ASN A 40 23.09 -42.60 -9.24
CA ASN A 40 23.13 -41.77 -10.44
C ASN A 40 23.71 -40.38 -10.08
N PRO A 41 24.85 -39.95 -10.66
CA PRO A 41 25.47 -38.67 -10.33
C PRO A 41 24.56 -37.48 -10.67
N LYS A 42 24.82 -36.34 -10.03
CA LYS A 42 24.12 -35.07 -10.32
C LYS A 42 24.50 -34.57 -11.71
N ASP A 43 23.53 -34.11 -12.48
CA ASP A 43 23.78 -33.45 -13.77
C ASP A 43 24.41 -32.07 -13.53
N ARG A 44 25.65 -31.87 -13.99
CA ARG A 44 26.38 -30.61 -13.79
C ARG A 44 25.82 -29.44 -14.61
N ARG A 45 24.96 -29.70 -15.59
CA ARG A 45 24.19 -28.66 -16.29
C ARG A 45 23.06 -28.12 -15.42
N PHE A 46 22.58 -28.91 -14.44
CA PHE A 46 21.55 -28.53 -13.47
C PHE A 46 22.17 -28.07 -12.14
N TYR A 47 23.23 -28.74 -11.69
CA TYR A 47 23.96 -28.46 -10.45
C TYR A 47 25.35 -27.88 -10.79
N PRO A 48 25.43 -26.58 -11.15
CA PRO A 48 26.70 -25.95 -11.50
C PRO A 48 27.69 -26.00 -10.34
N GLN A 49 28.98 -25.97 -10.68
CA GLN A 49 30.01 -25.84 -9.67
C GLN A 49 29.99 -24.41 -9.08
N PRO A 50 30.11 -24.28 -7.75
CA PRO A 50 30.21 -22.96 -7.12
C PRO A 50 31.54 -22.28 -7.46
N ASP A 51 31.53 -20.95 -7.57
CA ASP A 51 32.72 -20.16 -7.91
C ASP A 51 33.86 -20.31 -6.88
N SER A 52 33.54 -20.66 -5.62
CA SER A 52 34.52 -20.93 -4.57
C SER A 52 35.20 -22.29 -4.67
N GLY A 53 34.74 -23.17 -5.59
CA GLY A 53 35.23 -24.55 -5.73
C GLY A 53 34.83 -25.49 -4.59
N VAL A 54 34.21 -25.00 -3.52
CA VAL A 54 33.77 -25.78 -2.36
C VAL A 54 32.28 -26.07 -2.46
N HIS A 55 31.89 -27.34 -2.39
CA HIS A 55 30.50 -27.72 -2.58
C HIS A 55 29.62 -27.53 -1.33
N SER A 56 28.37 -27.14 -1.55
CA SER A 56 27.29 -27.24 -0.55
C SER A 56 26.67 -28.64 -0.55
N LEU A 57 25.81 -28.94 0.43
CA LEU A 57 25.04 -30.19 0.48
C LEU A 57 24.32 -30.48 -0.84
N ILE A 58 23.75 -29.46 -1.50
CA ILE A 58 23.01 -29.62 -2.77
C ILE A 58 23.94 -29.88 -3.96
N THR A 59 25.21 -29.50 -3.94
CA THR A 59 26.14 -29.70 -5.10
C THR A 59 27.23 -30.73 -4.86
N ALA A 60 27.35 -31.23 -3.62
CA ALA A 60 28.37 -32.15 -3.17
C ALA A 60 28.39 -33.49 -3.92
N SER A 61 29.61 -34.05 -3.96
CA SER A 61 29.91 -35.45 -4.31
C SER A 61 29.15 -36.40 -3.38
N LYS A 62 29.18 -37.70 -3.67
CA LYS A 62 28.48 -38.68 -2.84
C LYS A 62 29.08 -38.78 -1.43
N GLU A 63 30.40 -38.84 -1.36
CA GLU A 63 31.18 -38.98 -0.13
C GLU A 63 31.01 -37.72 0.75
N ASP A 64 31.17 -36.53 0.16
CA ASP A 64 31.00 -35.26 0.88
C ASP A 64 29.55 -35.05 1.31
N HIS A 65 28.58 -35.39 0.46
CA HIS A 65 27.16 -35.31 0.83
C HIS A 65 26.86 -36.18 2.05
N ALA A 66 27.35 -37.43 2.08
CA ALA A 66 27.12 -38.33 3.21
C ALA A 66 27.75 -37.81 4.51
N ARG A 67 28.95 -37.21 4.43
CA ARG A 67 29.62 -36.57 5.57
C ARG A 67 28.85 -35.35 6.07
N VAL A 68 28.62 -34.36 5.20
CA VAL A 68 27.94 -33.10 5.55
C VAL A 68 26.51 -33.35 6.04
N ARG A 69 25.75 -34.25 5.37
CA ARG A 69 24.40 -34.62 5.81
C ARG A 69 24.40 -35.19 7.24
N ARG A 70 25.34 -36.08 7.56
CA ARG A 70 25.42 -36.70 8.89
C ARG A 70 25.62 -35.67 9.99
N MET A 71 26.38 -34.62 9.72
CA MET A 71 26.65 -33.54 10.69
C MET A 71 25.38 -32.74 10.99
N PHE A 72 24.60 -32.38 9.97
CA PHE A 72 23.37 -31.61 10.17
C PHE A 72 22.14 -32.46 10.52
N ALA A 73 22.17 -33.79 10.30
CA ALA A 73 21.03 -34.68 10.50
C ALA A 73 20.45 -34.64 11.92
N LEU A 74 21.29 -34.42 12.94
CA LEU A 74 20.82 -34.31 14.32
C LEU A 74 19.93 -33.07 14.53
N ALA A 75 20.32 -31.92 13.95
CA ALA A 75 19.59 -30.66 14.07
C ALA A 75 18.22 -30.70 13.37
N PHE A 76 18.12 -31.39 12.25
CA PHE A 76 16.87 -31.56 11.49
C PHE A 76 16.10 -32.87 11.83
N SER A 77 16.56 -33.61 12.84
CA SER A 77 15.81 -34.76 13.36
C SER A 77 14.55 -34.30 14.10
N ASP A 78 13.51 -35.13 14.14
CA ASP A 78 12.28 -34.83 14.89
C ASP A 78 12.58 -34.44 16.35
N ARG A 79 13.49 -35.18 17.00
CA ARG A 79 13.94 -34.91 18.37
C ARG A 79 14.67 -33.56 18.49
N GLY A 80 15.48 -33.19 17.51
CA GLY A 80 16.20 -31.91 17.50
C GLY A 80 15.24 -30.73 17.33
N LEU A 81 14.30 -30.84 16.39
CA LEU A 81 13.32 -29.81 16.09
C LEU A 81 12.34 -29.57 17.25
N LYS A 82 11.94 -30.63 17.97
CA LYS A 82 11.12 -30.50 19.18
C LYS A 82 11.77 -29.67 20.29
N GLN A 83 13.11 -29.67 20.38
CA GLN A 83 13.81 -28.78 21.32
C GLN A 83 13.74 -27.31 20.90
N GLN A 84 13.48 -27.05 19.62
CA GLN A 84 13.31 -25.72 19.03
C GLN A 84 11.84 -25.33 18.85
N GLU A 85 10.88 -26.16 19.27
CA GLU A 85 9.44 -25.88 19.12
C GLU A 85 9.00 -24.50 19.66
N PRO A 86 9.51 -24.00 20.81
CA PRO A 86 9.17 -22.65 21.27
C PRO A 86 9.55 -21.53 20.29
N LEU A 87 10.60 -21.73 19.49
CA LEU A 87 11.01 -20.77 18.45
C LEU A 87 9.96 -20.68 17.34
N PHE A 88 9.45 -21.81 16.87
CA PHE A 88 8.41 -21.84 15.85
C PHE A 88 7.11 -21.23 16.38
N GLN A 89 6.76 -21.53 17.64
CA GLN A 89 5.58 -20.96 18.30
C GLN A 89 5.68 -19.42 18.40
N LYS A 90 6.84 -18.89 18.85
CA LYS A 90 7.11 -17.45 18.90
C LYS A 90 6.81 -16.75 17.57
N TYR A 91 7.25 -17.32 16.44
CA TYR A 91 7.01 -16.71 15.13
C TYR A 91 5.61 -16.91 14.59
N ALA A 92 4.97 -18.03 14.90
CA ALA A 92 3.56 -18.24 14.58
C ALA A 92 2.66 -17.24 15.36
N ASP A 93 2.95 -17.01 16.63
CA ASP A 93 2.25 -16.02 17.45
C ASP A 93 2.50 -14.59 16.96
N LEU A 94 3.72 -14.27 16.55
CA LEU A 94 4.05 -12.98 15.95
C LEU A 94 3.31 -12.78 14.61
N MET A 95 3.21 -13.82 13.78
CA MET A 95 2.45 -13.79 12.53
C MET A 95 0.98 -13.50 12.80
N VAL A 96 0.36 -14.21 13.75
CA VAL A 96 -1.02 -13.98 14.17
C VAL A 96 -1.21 -12.57 14.73
N SER A 97 -0.30 -12.10 15.59
CA SER A 97 -0.34 -10.75 16.16
C SER A 97 -0.31 -9.68 15.07
N LYS A 98 0.57 -9.83 14.07
CA LYS A 98 0.63 -8.93 12.91
C LYS A 98 -0.66 -8.96 12.11
N LEU A 99 -1.17 -10.15 11.78
CA LEU A 99 -2.42 -10.29 11.02
C LEU A 99 -3.64 -9.73 11.77
N ARG A 100 -3.70 -9.82 13.11
CA ARG A 100 -4.79 -9.21 13.90
C ARG A 100 -4.85 -7.69 13.73
N GLY A 101 -3.69 -7.03 13.67
CA GLY A 101 -3.58 -5.59 13.40
C GLY A 101 -4.13 -5.16 12.04
N PHE A 102 -4.33 -6.11 11.13
CA PHE A 102 -4.82 -5.91 9.77
C PHE A 102 -6.09 -6.72 9.45
N SER A 103 -6.79 -7.23 10.47
CA SER A 103 -7.90 -8.19 10.32
C SER A 103 -9.12 -7.68 9.53
N THR A 104 -9.17 -6.39 9.20
CA THR A 104 -10.25 -5.76 8.43
C THR A 104 -9.79 -5.21 7.08
N THR A 105 -8.52 -5.44 6.69
CA THR A 105 -7.95 -4.97 5.43
C THR A 105 -7.36 -6.14 4.62
N GLU A 106 -7.34 -6.02 3.30
CA GLU A 106 -6.75 -7.04 2.43
C GLU A 106 -5.24 -7.17 2.67
N GLN A 107 -4.75 -8.40 2.75
CA GLN A 107 -3.34 -8.70 3.05
C GLN A 107 -2.73 -9.66 2.03
N ASP A 108 -1.48 -9.39 1.64
CA ASP A 108 -0.67 -10.30 0.85
C ASP A 108 -0.10 -11.41 1.74
N LEU A 109 -0.85 -12.51 1.84
CA LEU A 109 -0.47 -13.65 2.68
C LEU A 109 0.85 -14.30 2.24
N VAL A 110 1.21 -14.21 0.94
CA VAL A 110 2.49 -14.72 0.43
C VAL A 110 3.65 -14.00 1.12
N LYS A 111 3.58 -12.67 1.25
CA LYS A 111 4.62 -11.90 1.95
C LYS A 111 4.71 -12.26 3.42
N ILE A 112 3.58 -12.38 4.12
CA ILE A 112 3.56 -12.68 5.55
C ILE A 112 4.15 -14.06 5.83
N LEU A 113 3.79 -15.07 5.04
CA LEU A 113 4.35 -16.42 5.15
C LEU A 113 5.85 -16.44 4.83
N ASN A 114 6.29 -15.67 3.83
CA ASN A 114 7.72 -15.53 3.54
C ASN A 114 8.46 -14.87 4.70
N PHE A 115 7.98 -13.74 5.23
CA PHE A 115 8.62 -13.07 6.37
C PHE A 115 8.76 -14.01 7.57
N THR A 116 7.70 -14.77 7.87
CA THR A 116 7.66 -15.72 8.97
C THR A 116 8.69 -16.84 8.80
N THR A 117 8.68 -17.52 7.66
CA THR A 117 9.60 -18.64 7.39
C THR A 117 11.06 -18.18 7.29
N PHE A 118 11.32 -17.00 6.72
CA PHE A 118 12.66 -16.41 6.69
C PHE A 118 13.20 -16.06 8.08
N ASP A 119 12.38 -15.50 8.96
CA ASP A 119 12.81 -15.18 10.33
C ASP A 119 13.03 -16.46 11.17
N ILE A 120 12.19 -17.49 11.02
CA ILE A 120 12.40 -18.81 11.65
C ILE A 120 13.73 -19.41 11.21
N MET A 121 13.97 -19.52 9.89
CA MET A 121 15.20 -20.13 9.38
C MET A 121 16.43 -19.29 9.71
N ALA A 122 16.32 -17.96 9.73
CA ALA A 122 17.42 -17.08 10.12
C ALA A 122 17.77 -17.23 11.61
N GLU A 123 16.78 -17.34 12.50
CA GLU A 123 17.08 -17.57 13.91
C GLU A 123 17.65 -18.98 14.15
N LEU A 124 17.18 -20.00 13.43
CA LEU A 124 17.78 -21.35 13.45
C LEU A 124 19.22 -21.39 12.91
N THR A 125 19.51 -20.61 11.86
CA THR A 125 20.81 -20.63 11.17
C THR A 125 21.81 -19.66 11.79
N PHE A 126 21.41 -18.46 12.18
CA PHE A 126 22.30 -17.39 12.62
C PHE A 126 22.09 -17.00 14.08
N GLY A 127 21.13 -17.63 14.78
CA GLY A 127 20.78 -17.31 16.16
C GLY A 127 20.16 -15.91 16.31
N GLU A 128 19.68 -15.31 15.23
CA GLU A 128 19.02 -14.00 15.22
C GLU A 128 18.06 -13.88 14.03
N PRO A 129 16.93 -13.18 14.20
CA PRO A 129 16.02 -12.88 13.09
C PRO A 129 16.60 -11.90 12.07
N LEU A 130 15.92 -11.82 10.93
CA LEU A 130 16.12 -10.75 9.94
C LEU A 130 15.21 -9.55 10.20
N GLY A 131 14.21 -9.71 11.08
CA GLY A 131 13.26 -8.66 11.45
C GLY A 131 12.25 -8.36 10.34
N LEU A 132 12.03 -9.31 9.42
CA LEU A 132 11.15 -9.09 8.27
C LEU A 132 9.70 -9.04 8.69
N LEU A 133 9.29 -9.93 9.60
CA LEU A 133 7.91 -10.01 10.05
C LEU A 133 7.57 -8.82 10.95
N GLU A 134 8.51 -8.41 11.81
CA GLU A 134 8.37 -7.24 12.67
C GLU A 134 8.33 -5.93 11.87
N GLY A 135 9.22 -5.78 10.89
CA GLY A 135 9.32 -4.60 10.03
C GLY A 135 8.37 -4.60 8.83
N SER A 136 7.65 -5.70 8.59
CA SER A 136 6.72 -5.94 7.47
C SER A 136 7.30 -5.56 6.10
N LYS A 137 8.60 -5.78 5.89
CA LYS A 137 9.32 -5.42 4.67
C LYS A 137 10.44 -6.40 4.35
N TYR A 138 10.64 -6.69 3.07
CA TYR A 138 11.82 -7.44 2.63
C TYR A 138 13.08 -6.62 2.87
N SER A 139 14.13 -7.27 3.39
CA SER A 139 15.47 -6.70 3.34
C SER A 139 15.98 -6.69 1.88
N PRO A 140 16.90 -5.78 1.52
CA PRO A 140 17.56 -5.82 0.21
C PRO A 140 18.21 -7.17 -0.09
N TRP A 141 18.74 -7.83 0.94
CA TRP A 141 19.32 -9.17 0.83
C TRP A 141 18.28 -10.23 0.45
N VAL A 142 17.14 -10.30 1.13
CA VAL A 142 16.08 -11.29 0.84
C VAL A 142 15.43 -11.00 -0.52
N SER A 143 15.25 -9.73 -0.88
CA SER A 143 14.79 -9.35 -2.23
C SER A 143 15.71 -9.87 -3.33
N ASN A 144 17.03 -9.88 -3.09
CA ASN A 144 18.02 -10.40 -4.03
C ASN A 144 17.96 -11.93 -4.17
N ILE A 145 17.55 -12.68 -3.13
CA ILE A 145 17.35 -14.14 -3.19
C ILE A 145 16.31 -14.47 -4.27
N PHE A 146 15.16 -13.81 -4.26
CA PHE A 146 14.12 -14.03 -5.28
C PHE A 146 14.59 -13.68 -6.70
N GLN A 147 15.37 -12.60 -6.85
CA GLN A 147 15.93 -12.22 -8.14
C GLN A 147 16.97 -13.25 -8.64
N ALA A 148 17.75 -13.85 -7.73
CA ALA A 148 18.70 -14.90 -8.07
C ALA A 148 17.99 -16.18 -8.55
N ILE A 149 16.88 -16.57 -7.92
CA ILE A 149 16.03 -17.70 -8.38
C ILE A 149 15.54 -17.45 -9.81
N LYS A 150 14.99 -16.26 -10.08
CA LYS A 150 14.49 -15.87 -11.41
C LYS A 150 15.59 -15.85 -12.48
N ALA A 151 16.84 -15.58 -12.10
CA ALA A 151 18.00 -15.62 -13.01
C ALA A 151 18.51 -17.05 -13.29
N GLY A 152 18.15 -18.04 -12.49
CA GLY A 152 18.61 -19.43 -12.58
C GLY A 152 18.42 -20.07 -13.96
N PRO A 153 17.23 -20.01 -14.59
CA PRO A 153 16.99 -20.58 -15.91
C PRO A 153 17.90 -20.00 -17.01
N VAL A 154 18.23 -18.71 -16.94
CA VAL A 154 19.11 -18.04 -17.91
C VAL A 154 20.54 -18.57 -17.79
N VAL A 155 21.02 -18.74 -16.55
CA VAL A 155 22.34 -19.33 -16.29
C VAL A 155 22.38 -20.78 -16.78
N GLN A 156 21.32 -21.53 -16.52
CA GLN A 156 21.19 -22.92 -16.95
C GLN A 156 21.23 -23.04 -18.49
N MET A 157 20.56 -22.14 -19.21
CA MET A 157 20.61 -22.08 -20.68
C MET A 157 22.04 -21.93 -21.21
N GLY A 158 22.87 -21.11 -20.55
CA GLY A 158 24.28 -20.96 -20.91
C GLY A 158 25.12 -22.24 -20.73
N LEU A 159 24.72 -23.13 -19.82
CA LEU A 159 25.37 -24.44 -19.62
C LEU A 159 24.91 -25.49 -20.63
N TYR A 160 23.69 -25.38 -21.15
CA TYR A 160 23.21 -26.23 -22.25
C TYR A 160 23.80 -25.82 -23.61
N TYR A 161 24.10 -24.53 -23.79
CA TYR A 161 24.66 -23.99 -25.04
C TYR A 161 25.95 -23.20 -24.76
N PRO A 162 27.12 -23.85 -24.65
CA PRO A 162 28.35 -23.22 -24.17
C PRO A 162 28.74 -21.94 -24.91
N LEU A 163 28.62 -21.91 -26.25
CA LEU A 163 28.92 -20.73 -27.07
C LEU A 163 28.01 -19.54 -26.71
N LEU A 164 26.70 -19.79 -26.55
CA LEU A 164 25.73 -18.80 -26.10
C LEU A 164 25.97 -18.43 -24.63
N GLY A 165 26.39 -19.37 -23.79
CA GLY A 165 26.77 -19.14 -22.39
C GLY A 165 27.96 -18.19 -22.23
N TYR A 166 28.98 -18.32 -23.08
CA TYR A 166 30.10 -17.37 -23.11
C TYR A 166 29.63 -15.96 -23.46
N LEU A 167 28.75 -15.83 -24.46
CA LEU A 167 28.17 -14.56 -24.87
C LEU A 167 27.28 -13.94 -23.77
N LEU A 168 26.39 -14.74 -23.16
CA LEU A 168 25.52 -14.30 -22.07
C LEU A 168 26.33 -13.89 -20.83
N LYS A 169 27.43 -14.59 -20.53
CA LYS A 169 28.32 -14.24 -19.41
C LYS A 169 29.07 -12.93 -19.66
N SER A 170 29.50 -12.66 -20.90
CA SER A 170 30.18 -11.39 -21.23
C SER A 170 29.21 -10.20 -21.28
N LEU A 171 27.94 -10.44 -21.57
CA LEU A 171 26.86 -9.44 -21.60
C LEU A 171 26.14 -9.28 -20.25
N ALA A 172 26.51 -10.07 -19.24
CA ALA A 172 25.86 -10.02 -17.93
C ALA A 172 26.04 -8.64 -17.28
N PRO A 173 24.95 -7.94 -16.89
CA PRO A 173 25.02 -6.62 -16.29
C PRO A 173 25.90 -6.61 -15.02
N LYS A 174 26.72 -5.56 -14.83
CA LYS A 174 27.53 -5.38 -13.60
C LYS A 174 26.71 -5.48 -12.32
N LYS A 175 25.48 -4.93 -12.35
CA LYS A 175 24.51 -5.02 -11.26
C LYS A 175 24.20 -6.48 -10.83
N LEU A 176 24.12 -7.42 -11.77
CA LEU A 176 23.89 -8.84 -11.47
C LEU A 176 25.11 -9.48 -10.79
N GLN A 177 26.32 -9.05 -11.15
CA GLN A 177 27.56 -9.51 -10.50
C GLN A 177 27.70 -8.91 -9.09
N GLU A 178 27.37 -7.63 -8.92
CA GLU A 178 27.34 -6.94 -7.62
C GLU A 178 26.30 -7.55 -6.69
N MET A 179 25.11 -7.87 -7.20
CA MET A 179 24.08 -8.57 -6.42
C MET A 179 24.55 -9.94 -5.92
N ARG A 180 25.21 -10.74 -6.77
CA ARG A 180 25.77 -12.05 -6.34
C ARG A 180 26.84 -11.89 -5.27
N ARG A 181 27.72 -10.91 -5.40
CA ARG A 181 28.75 -10.60 -4.39
C ARG A 181 28.12 -10.15 -3.07
N SER A 182 27.16 -9.23 -3.15
CA SER A 182 26.43 -8.72 -1.99
C SER A 182 25.71 -9.85 -1.25
N HIS A 183 25.01 -10.73 -1.97
CA HIS A 183 24.34 -11.89 -1.40
C HIS A 183 25.31 -12.80 -0.63
N ALA A 184 26.43 -13.18 -1.24
CA ALA A 184 27.45 -13.99 -0.60
C ALA A 184 28.04 -13.32 0.66
N GLN A 185 28.30 -12.01 0.60
CA GLN A 185 28.85 -11.25 1.73
C GLN A 185 27.90 -11.21 2.94
N HIS A 186 26.58 -11.10 2.73
CA HIS A 186 25.61 -11.10 3.83
C HIS A 186 25.60 -12.45 4.55
N THR A 187 25.60 -13.56 3.81
CA THR A 187 25.68 -14.90 4.39
C THR A 187 26.98 -15.09 5.16
N ILE A 188 28.12 -14.70 4.59
CA ILE A 188 29.44 -14.79 5.24
C ILE A 188 29.44 -14.00 6.55
N SER A 189 29.06 -12.72 6.50
CA SER A 189 29.05 -11.83 7.66
C SER A 189 28.21 -12.40 8.81
N ARG A 190 27.05 -12.99 8.54
CA ARG A 190 26.17 -13.53 9.58
C ARG A 190 26.68 -14.84 10.16
N VAL A 191 27.25 -15.72 9.34
CA VAL A 191 27.93 -16.93 9.85
C VAL A 191 29.10 -16.52 10.76
N ASP A 192 29.92 -15.56 10.34
CA ASP A 192 31.06 -15.10 11.13
C ASP A 192 30.63 -14.47 12.45
N GLN A 193 29.61 -13.59 12.42
CA GLN A 193 29.04 -12.98 13.63
C GLN A 193 28.47 -14.03 14.57
N ARG A 194 27.73 -15.01 14.05
CA ARG A 194 27.18 -16.10 14.87
C ARG A 194 28.31 -16.93 15.50
N LEU A 195 29.36 -17.28 14.74
CA LEU A 195 30.50 -18.03 15.29
C LEU A 195 31.28 -17.23 16.34
N ALA A 196 31.46 -15.93 16.13
CA ALA A 196 32.13 -15.04 17.09
C ALA A 196 31.32 -14.84 18.38
N ARG A 197 29.99 -14.71 18.27
CA ARG A 197 29.09 -14.54 19.42
C ARG A 197 29.00 -15.79 20.30
N GLY A 198 29.15 -16.97 19.69
CA GLY A 198 28.78 -18.23 20.34
C GLY A 198 27.27 -18.31 20.60
N SER A 199 26.81 -19.44 21.16
CA SER A 199 25.42 -19.62 21.62
C SER A 199 25.39 -20.74 22.65
N THR A 200 24.45 -20.66 23.59
CA THR A 200 24.13 -21.75 24.51
C THR A 200 22.89 -22.53 24.07
N GLN A 201 22.20 -22.08 23.02
CA GLN A 201 21.01 -22.71 22.46
C GLN A 201 21.39 -23.85 21.50
N PRO A 202 20.57 -24.91 21.35
CA PRO A 202 20.86 -26.02 20.44
C PRO A 202 20.57 -25.65 18.97
N ASP A 203 21.25 -24.63 18.45
CA ASP A 203 21.12 -24.19 17.05
C ASP A 203 21.99 -25.01 16.07
N LEU A 204 21.84 -24.72 14.77
CA LEU A 204 22.46 -25.51 13.69
C LEU A 204 23.97 -25.67 13.81
N TRP A 205 24.68 -24.66 14.34
CA TRP A 205 26.15 -24.69 14.43
C TRP A 205 26.64 -25.34 15.70
N ASN A 206 25.95 -25.17 16.83
CA ASN A 206 26.37 -25.77 18.10
C ASN A 206 26.37 -27.31 18.08
N LEU A 207 25.49 -27.90 17.28
CA LEU A 207 25.43 -29.35 17.06
C LEU A 207 26.50 -29.89 16.10
N VAL A 208 27.23 -29.00 15.41
CA VAL A 208 28.21 -29.31 14.36
C VAL A 208 29.64 -28.94 14.78
N VAL A 209 29.80 -27.96 15.68
CA VAL A 209 31.10 -27.41 16.13
C VAL A 209 31.72 -28.20 17.29
N THR A 210 30.97 -29.09 17.95
CA THR A 210 31.36 -29.82 19.17
C THR A 210 32.16 -31.12 18.97
N ASP A 211 32.49 -31.52 17.73
CA ASP A 211 33.17 -32.79 17.42
C ASP A 211 34.69 -32.56 17.12
N GLU A 212 35.59 -32.98 18.03
CA GLU A 212 37.04 -32.68 18.01
C GLU A 212 37.89 -33.62 17.11
N GLY A 213 37.52 -33.83 15.84
CA GLY A 213 38.30 -34.70 14.92
C GLY A 213 38.33 -34.27 13.44
N GLU A 214 38.91 -35.10 12.56
CA GLU A 214 39.06 -34.94 11.08
C GLU A 214 37.73 -34.76 10.29
N LYS A 215 36.59 -34.60 10.97
CA LYS A 215 35.25 -34.48 10.40
C LYS A 215 34.65 -33.07 10.45
N LYS A 216 35.42 -32.05 10.83
CA LYS A 216 34.92 -30.67 10.96
C LYS A 216 34.56 -30.04 9.61
N LEU A 217 33.48 -29.26 9.55
CA LEU A 217 33.19 -28.43 8.37
C LEU A 217 34.22 -27.30 8.28
N SER A 218 34.75 -27.09 7.07
CA SER A 218 35.50 -25.87 6.75
C SER A 218 34.58 -24.66 6.78
N LEU A 219 35.15 -23.48 7.03
CA LEU A 219 34.40 -22.24 7.08
C LEU A 219 33.66 -21.95 5.76
N GLN A 220 34.28 -22.28 4.62
CA GLN A 220 33.64 -22.15 3.31
C GLN A 220 32.47 -23.12 3.12
N GLU A 221 32.56 -24.35 3.65
CA GLU A 221 31.41 -25.27 3.67
C GLU A 221 30.28 -24.72 4.54
N MET A 222 30.57 -24.04 5.66
CA MET A 222 29.55 -23.41 6.51
C MET A 222 28.83 -22.30 5.74
N TYR A 223 29.57 -21.41 5.05
CA TYR A 223 28.98 -20.35 4.23
C TYR A 223 28.06 -20.90 3.12
N ASN A 224 28.54 -21.88 2.36
CA ASN A 224 27.80 -22.43 1.22
C ASN A 224 26.57 -23.26 1.65
N ASN A 225 26.59 -23.87 2.84
CA ASN A 225 25.42 -24.56 3.39
C ASN A 225 24.42 -23.60 4.03
N ALA A 226 24.88 -22.54 4.71
CA ALA A 226 24.00 -21.50 5.25
C ALA A 226 23.16 -20.82 4.14
N ASP A 227 23.79 -20.54 3.01
CA ASP A 227 23.11 -20.01 1.82
C ASP A 227 21.97 -20.93 1.34
N VAL A 228 22.27 -22.23 1.25
CA VAL A 228 21.30 -23.26 0.88
C VAL A 228 20.15 -23.34 1.88
N PHE A 229 20.42 -23.24 3.19
CA PHE A 229 19.35 -23.29 4.20
C PHE A 229 18.41 -22.10 4.09
N MET A 230 18.94 -20.89 3.88
CA MET A 230 18.13 -19.69 3.71
C MET A 230 17.29 -19.73 2.43
N LEU A 231 17.76 -20.36 1.37
CA LEU A 231 17.00 -20.51 0.13
C LEU A 231 15.96 -21.64 0.24
N ALA A 232 16.39 -22.84 0.64
CA ALA A 232 15.56 -24.04 0.56
C ALA A 232 14.58 -24.17 1.73
N GLY A 233 14.94 -23.66 2.92
CA GLY A 233 14.18 -23.84 4.16
C GLY A 233 13.12 -22.76 4.42
N THR A 234 12.96 -21.77 3.54
CA THR A 234 12.07 -20.62 3.75
C THR A 234 10.97 -20.56 2.69
N GLU A 235 11.36 -20.22 1.46
CA GLU A 235 10.48 -19.94 0.33
C GLU A 235 9.62 -21.16 -0.02
N THR A 236 10.16 -22.38 0.09
CA THR A 236 9.42 -23.59 -0.28
C THR A 236 8.21 -23.84 0.63
N THR A 237 8.35 -23.65 1.95
CA THR A 237 7.24 -23.75 2.90
C THR A 237 6.22 -22.65 2.65
N ALA A 238 6.67 -21.40 2.47
CA ALA A 238 5.78 -20.26 2.21
C ALA A 238 4.98 -20.43 0.91
N THR A 239 5.62 -20.91 -0.15
CA THR A 239 4.99 -21.16 -1.46
C THR A 239 3.93 -22.26 -1.37
N LEU A 240 4.18 -23.36 -0.65
CA LEU A 240 3.15 -24.36 -0.43
C LEU A 240 1.96 -23.77 0.34
N LEU A 241 2.21 -23.13 1.48
CA LEU A 241 1.15 -22.63 2.35
C LEU A 241 0.29 -21.59 1.63
N SER A 242 0.89 -20.77 0.79
CA SER A 242 0.19 -19.81 -0.07
C SER A 242 -0.74 -20.53 -1.06
N GLY A 243 -0.21 -21.47 -1.85
CA GLY A 243 -1.01 -22.22 -2.81
C GLY A 243 -2.11 -23.08 -2.17
N LEU A 244 -1.79 -23.74 -1.05
CA LEU A 244 -2.76 -24.53 -0.29
C LEU A 244 -3.90 -23.66 0.26
N THR A 245 -3.59 -22.48 0.79
CA THR A 245 -4.63 -21.56 1.27
C THR A 245 -5.53 -21.11 0.13
N PHE A 246 -4.98 -20.81 -1.05
CA PHE A 246 -5.78 -20.52 -2.25
C PHE A 246 -6.70 -21.69 -2.65
N TYR A 247 -6.19 -22.93 -2.68
CA TYR A 247 -7.01 -24.10 -3.00
C TYR A 247 -8.09 -24.37 -1.96
N LEU A 248 -7.83 -24.11 -0.67
CA LEU A 248 -8.85 -24.22 0.37
C LEU A 248 -9.94 -23.16 0.20
N LEU A 249 -9.58 -21.92 -0.09
CA LEU A 249 -10.55 -20.82 -0.27
C LEU A 249 -11.41 -20.98 -1.52
N THR A 250 -10.86 -21.55 -2.59
CA THR A 250 -11.62 -21.93 -3.79
C THR A 250 -12.44 -23.21 -3.62
N ASN A 251 -12.27 -23.94 -2.51
CA ASN A 251 -13.04 -25.14 -2.17
C ASN A 251 -13.65 -25.04 -0.74
N PRO A 252 -14.69 -24.19 -0.54
CA PRO A 252 -15.25 -23.88 0.79
C PRO A 252 -15.69 -25.09 1.60
N GLU A 253 -16.16 -26.16 0.96
CA GLU A 253 -16.55 -27.40 1.63
C GLU A 253 -15.35 -28.07 2.32
N LYS A 254 -14.21 -28.15 1.63
CA LYS A 254 -12.96 -28.70 2.17
C LYS A 254 -12.38 -27.81 3.28
N MET A 255 -12.44 -26.49 3.08
CA MET A 255 -12.05 -25.49 4.09
C MET A 255 -12.86 -25.66 5.37
N ARG A 256 -14.17 -25.81 5.28
CA ARG A 256 -15.06 -25.98 6.45
C ARG A 256 -14.71 -27.24 7.25
N ILE A 257 -14.40 -28.36 6.59
CA ILE A 257 -14.00 -29.61 7.26
C ILE A 257 -12.68 -29.41 8.00
N LEU A 258 -11.69 -28.79 7.35
CA LEU A 258 -10.38 -28.53 7.94
C LEU A 258 -10.47 -27.59 9.16
N VAL A 259 -11.20 -26.49 9.02
CA VAL A 259 -11.43 -25.52 10.11
C VAL A 259 -12.13 -26.19 11.30
N ALA A 260 -13.12 -27.05 11.04
CA ALA A 260 -13.81 -27.80 12.09
C ALA A 260 -12.87 -28.78 12.82
N GLU A 261 -11.99 -29.48 12.11
CA GLU A 261 -10.98 -30.36 12.73
C GLU A 261 -10.02 -29.55 13.62
N ILE A 262 -9.49 -28.43 13.11
CA ILE A 262 -8.52 -27.60 13.85
C ILE A 262 -9.17 -26.94 15.08
N ARG A 263 -10.26 -26.20 14.90
CA ARG A 263 -10.93 -25.47 16.00
C ARG A 263 -11.58 -26.42 17.01
N GLY A 264 -11.94 -27.64 16.61
CA GLY A 264 -12.43 -28.67 17.52
C GLY A 264 -11.33 -29.38 18.32
N ALA A 265 -10.08 -29.38 17.84
CA ALA A 265 -8.98 -30.11 18.47
C ALA A 265 -8.19 -29.32 19.54
N PHE A 266 -8.37 -27.99 19.61
CA PHE A 266 -7.61 -27.10 20.49
C PHE A 266 -8.53 -26.08 21.17
N SER A 267 -8.31 -25.85 22.48
CA SER A 267 -9.02 -24.80 23.24
C SER A 267 -8.28 -23.46 23.24
N SER A 268 -6.96 -23.48 22.97
CA SER A 268 -6.12 -22.30 22.82
C SER A 268 -5.04 -22.54 21.76
N ALA A 269 -4.51 -21.45 21.20
CA ALA A 269 -3.41 -21.49 20.24
C ALA A 269 -2.10 -22.03 20.84
N GLU A 270 -1.90 -21.89 22.16
CA GLU A 270 -0.71 -22.34 22.89
C GLU A 270 -0.62 -23.87 22.99
N GLU A 271 -1.74 -24.59 22.81
CA GLU A 271 -1.77 -26.06 22.82
C GLU A 271 -1.34 -26.71 21.49
N MET A 272 -1.06 -25.91 20.44
CA MET A 272 -0.74 -26.37 19.09
C MET A 272 0.71 -26.88 18.96
N LEU A 273 1.06 -27.88 19.77
CA LEU A 273 2.36 -28.54 19.74
C LEU A 273 2.47 -29.49 18.52
N PHE A 274 3.69 -29.70 18.04
CA PHE A 274 4.05 -30.52 16.89
C PHE A 274 3.39 -31.91 16.92
N ASP A 275 3.45 -32.61 18.06
CA ASP A 275 2.88 -33.96 18.19
C ASP A 275 1.34 -33.96 18.14
N ARG A 276 0.70 -32.93 18.70
CA ARG A 276 -0.76 -32.78 18.64
C ARG A 276 -1.20 -32.47 17.20
N LEU A 277 -0.53 -31.52 16.54
CA LEU A 277 -0.81 -31.15 15.16
C LEU A 277 -0.58 -32.31 14.18
N ALA A 278 0.44 -33.13 14.42
CA ALA A 278 0.70 -34.32 13.61
C ALA A 278 -0.41 -35.39 13.68
N SER A 279 -1.24 -35.35 14.72
CA SER A 279 -2.38 -36.28 14.88
C SER A 279 -3.63 -35.90 14.07
N LEU A 280 -3.69 -34.67 13.54
CA LEU A 280 -4.80 -34.17 12.74
C LEU A 280 -4.75 -34.76 11.32
N LYS A 281 -5.71 -35.65 11.02
CA LYS A 281 -5.69 -36.46 9.80
C LYS A 281 -6.07 -35.64 8.58
N TYR A 282 -7.09 -34.79 8.69
CA TYR A 282 -7.57 -34.00 7.57
C TYR A 282 -6.60 -32.84 7.25
N LEU A 283 -6.02 -32.19 8.26
CA LEU A 283 -4.90 -31.25 8.10
C LEU A 283 -3.73 -31.89 7.33
N HIS A 284 -3.33 -33.11 7.71
CA HIS A 284 -2.26 -33.81 7.01
C HIS A 284 -2.63 -34.11 5.55
N ALA A 285 -3.85 -34.58 5.30
CA ALA A 285 -4.38 -34.86 3.97
C ALA A 285 -4.42 -33.60 3.09
N CYS A 286 -4.87 -32.46 3.61
CA CYS A 286 -4.87 -31.18 2.91
C CYS A 286 -3.45 -30.73 2.53
N ILE A 287 -2.47 -30.89 3.43
CA ILE A 287 -1.07 -30.55 3.13
C ILE A 287 -0.48 -31.48 2.06
N GLN A 288 -0.77 -32.79 2.12
CA GLN A 288 -0.36 -33.74 1.08
C GLN A 288 -0.96 -33.39 -0.29
N GLU A 289 -2.25 -33.06 -0.32
CA GLU A 289 -2.91 -32.65 -1.55
C GLU A 289 -2.40 -31.30 -2.07
N GLY A 290 -2.10 -30.35 -1.17
CA GLY A 290 -1.43 -29.11 -1.51
C GLY A 290 -0.06 -29.35 -2.17
N LEU A 291 0.76 -30.26 -1.63
CA LEU A 291 2.06 -30.63 -2.19
C LEU A 291 1.94 -31.27 -3.59
N ARG A 292 0.81 -31.93 -3.88
CA ARG A 292 0.51 -32.49 -5.20
C ARG A 292 0.05 -31.42 -6.18
N MET A 293 -0.85 -30.54 -5.73
CA MET A 293 -1.54 -29.56 -6.56
C MET A 293 -0.71 -28.31 -6.83
N TYR A 294 0.06 -27.86 -5.84
CA TYR A 294 0.91 -26.68 -5.88
C TYR A 294 2.32 -27.00 -5.33
N PRO A 295 3.09 -27.86 -6.02
CA PRO A 295 4.41 -28.26 -5.52
C PRO A 295 5.38 -27.06 -5.51
N PRO A 296 6.06 -26.78 -4.38
CA PRO A 296 7.04 -25.68 -4.31
C PRO A 296 8.18 -25.79 -5.32
N VAL A 297 8.51 -27.03 -5.73
CA VAL A 297 9.45 -27.31 -6.83
C VAL A 297 8.66 -27.91 -8.00
N PRO A 298 8.13 -27.10 -8.93
CA PRO A 298 7.28 -27.57 -10.02
C PRO A 298 8.08 -28.14 -11.22
N SER A 299 9.32 -28.57 -11.01
CA SER A 299 10.27 -28.94 -12.08
C SER A 299 10.88 -30.34 -11.86
N SER A 300 12.09 -30.61 -12.36
CA SER A 300 12.77 -31.90 -12.22
C SER A 300 14.17 -31.72 -11.62
N LEU A 301 14.63 -32.68 -10.82
CA LEU A 301 15.99 -32.69 -10.26
C LEU A 301 16.88 -33.69 -11.01
N SER A 302 17.66 -33.22 -11.99
CA SER A 302 18.32 -34.08 -12.98
C SER A 302 19.52 -34.89 -12.45
N ARG A 303 19.57 -36.17 -12.83
CA ARG A 303 20.71 -37.07 -12.65
C ARG A 303 21.27 -37.49 -14.00
N VAL A 304 22.44 -38.09 -14.02
CA VAL A 304 23.05 -38.64 -15.23
C VAL A 304 23.17 -40.15 -15.09
N ALA A 305 22.87 -40.89 -16.15
CA ALA A 305 23.14 -42.32 -16.22
C ALA A 305 24.66 -42.57 -16.10
N PRO A 306 25.10 -43.52 -15.24
CA PRO A 306 26.52 -43.81 -15.01
C PRO A 306 27.19 -44.42 -16.24
N ASP A 307 28.51 -44.61 -16.19
CA ASP A 307 29.33 -45.04 -17.34
C ASP A 307 28.88 -46.35 -18.01
N HIS A 308 28.24 -47.24 -17.26
CA HIS A 308 27.71 -48.52 -17.73
C HIS A 308 26.22 -48.46 -18.13
N GLY A 309 25.61 -47.27 -18.14
CA GLY A 309 24.17 -47.07 -18.31
C GLY A 309 23.36 -47.44 -17.07
N THR A 310 22.04 -47.28 -17.12
CA THR A 310 21.13 -47.70 -16.05
C THR A 310 19.80 -48.17 -16.62
N ILE A 311 19.11 -49.06 -15.92
CA ILE A 311 17.73 -49.41 -16.21
C ILE A 311 16.82 -48.45 -15.42
N ILE A 312 15.80 -47.90 -16.07
CA ILE A 312 14.75 -47.08 -15.46
C ILE A 312 13.42 -47.60 -15.98
N CYS A 313 12.51 -47.93 -15.06
CA CYS A 313 11.33 -48.75 -15.35
C CYS A 313 11.80 -50.02 -16.09
N ASP A 314 11.32 -50.26 -17.31
CA ASP A 314 11.70 -51.40 -18.14
C ASP A 314 12.69 -51.03 -19.28
N GLY A 315 13.21 -49.80 -19.29
CA GLY A 315 14.06 -49.27 -20.36
C GLY A 315 15.53 -49.15 -19.98
N PHE A 316 16.44 -49.62 -20.86
CA PHE A 316 17.86 -49.34 -20.74
C PHE A 316 18.18 -47.91 -21.21
N VAL A 317 18.85 -47.14 -20.35
CA VAL A 317 19.30 -45.78 -20.62
C VAL A 317 20.83 -45.75 -20.74
N PRO A 318 21.39 -45.30 -21.87
CA PRO A 318 22.84 -45.28 -22.08
C PRO A 318 23.53 -44.22 -21.21
N SER A 319 24.82 -44.46 -20.95
CA SER A 319 25.71 -43.54 -20.22
C SER A 319 25.64 -42.10 -20.74
N GLY A 320 25.77 -41.13 -19.84
CA GLY A 320 25.79 -39.70 -20.18
C GLY A 320 24.41 -39.10 -20.47
N THR A 321 23.34 -39.90 -20.41
CA THR A 321 21.96 -39.41 -20.56
C THR A 321 21.47 -38.79 -19.26
N SER A 322 20.90 -37.60 -19.33
CA SER A 322 20.23 -36.95 -18.20
C SER A 322 18.83 -37.47 -18.02
N ILE A 323 18.52 -37.84 -16.78
CA ILE A 323 17.33 -38.57 -16.37
C ILE A 323 16.70 -37.87 -15.17
N SER A 324 15.39 -37.66 -15.21
CA SER A 324 14.68 -36.97 -14.14
C SER A 324 13.19 -37.32 -14.10
N VAL A 325 12.58 -37.20 -12.92
CA VAL A 325 11.12 -37.22 -12.75
C VAL A 325 10.62 -35.79 -12.62
N HIS A 326 9.62 -35.40 -13.43
CA HIS A 326 9.08 -34.04 -13.41
C HIS A 326 7.88 -33.97 -12.45
N HIS A 327 7.97 -33.15 -11.40
CA HIS A 327 7.01 -33.12 -10.29
C HIS A 327 5.58 -32.83 -10.78
N THR A 328 5.33 -31.65 -11.35
CA THR A 328 3.99 -31.26 -11.81
C THR A 328 3.39 -32.23 -12.83
N ALA A 329 4.19 -32.70 -13.80
CA ALA A 329 3.72 -33.64 -14.80
C ALA A 329 3.35 -35.01 -14.19
N THR A 330 4.10 -35.47 -13.19
CA THR A 330 3.86 -36.72 -12.47
C THR A 330 2.62 -36.63 -11.57
N TYR A 331 2.49 -35.51 -10.85
CA TYR A 331 1.43 -35.27 -9.87
C TYR A 331 0.06 -34.98 -10.52
N ARG A 332 0.08 -34.48 -11.76
CA ARG A 332 -1.09 -34.20 -12.59
C ARG A 332 -1.34 -35.31 -13.64
N SER A 333 -0.64 -36.44 -13.56
CA SER A 333 -0.81 -37.54 -14.52
C SER A 333 -2.05 -38.37 -14.18
N PRO A 334 -3.00 -38.56 -15.12
CA PRO A 334 -4.17 -39.43 -14.91
C PRO A 334 -3.79 -40.91 -14.76
N LYS A 335 -2.54 -41.30 -15.08
CA LYS A 335 -2.02 -42.65 -14.81
C LYS A 335 -1.65 -42.88 -13.35
N ASN A 336 -1.37 -41.81 -12.61
CA ASN A 336 -0.95 -41.89 -11.20
C ASN A 336 -2.07 -41.50 -10.25
N PHE A 337 -2.91 -40.54 -10.64
CA PHE A 337 -3.98 -40.01 -9.82
C PHE A 337 -5.27 -39.88 -10.62
N ARG A 338 -6.37 -40.41 -10.07
CA ARG A 338 -7.73 -40.16 -10.55
C ARG A 338 -8.11 -38.72 -10.28
N ASN A 339 -8.84 -38.10 -11.22
CA ASN A 339 -9.19 -36.67 -11.20
C ASN A 339 -7.97 -35.80 -10.83
N PRO A 340 -6.89 -35.88 -11.63
CA PRO A 340 -5.58 -35.36 -11.23
C PRO A 340 -5.53 -33.83 -11.14
N ASN A 341 -6.56 -33.13 -11.61
CA ASN A 341 -6.64 -31.68 -11.59
C ASN A 341 -7.53 -31.10 -10.49
N ASP A 342 -8.22 -31.95 -9.74
CA ASP A 342 -9.13 -31.52 -8.68
C ASP A 342 -8.38 -31.53 -7.33
N PHE A 343 -8.72 -30.60 -6.44
CA PHE A 343 -8.18 -30.57 -5.08
C PHE A 343 -9.02 -31.49 -4.17
N VAL A 344 -8.49 -32.69 -3.90
CA VAL A 344 -9.20 -33.75 -3.18
C VAL A 344 -8.35 -34.30 -2.03
N PRO A 345 -8.45 -33.72 -0.81
CA PRO A 345 -7.78 -34.26 0.37
C PRO A 345 -8.18 -35.70 0.70
N GLU A 346 -9.41 -36.10 0.41
CA GLU A 346 -9.98 -37.40 0.79
C GLU A 346 -9.23 -38.61 0.20
N ARG A 347 -8.49 -38.44 -0.90
CA ARG A 347 -7.65 -39.51 -1.46
C ARG A 347 -6.59 -40.01 -0.47
N TRP A 348 -6.13 -39.13 0.43
CA TRP A 348 -5.15 -39.47 1.46
C TRP A 348 -5.76 -40.12 2.71
N LEU A 349 -7.09 -40.22 2.78
CA LEU A 349 -7.84 -40.73 3.93
C LEU A 349 -8.41 -42.15 3.70
N GLY A 350 -8.08 -42.78 2.57
CA GLY A 350 -8.52 -44.14 2.23
C GLY A 350 -9.93 -44.21 1.66
N ALA A 351 -10.41 -43.16 0.99
CA ALA A 351 -11.68 -43.18 0.27
C ALA A 351 -11.64 -44.21 -0.88
N GLU A 352 -12.64 -45.10 -0.95
CA GLU A 352 -12.67 -46.22 -1.92
C GLU A 352 -12.60 -45.74 -3.38
N GLU A 353 -13.14 -44.55 -3.69
CA GLU A 353 -13.10 -43.98 -5.05
C GLU A 353 -11.68 -43.72 -5.57
N TYR A 354 -10.71 -43.50 -4.67
CA TYR A 354 -9.32 -43.16 -4.99
C TYR A 354 -8.35 -44.29 -4.60
N ALA A 355 -8.84 -45.51 -4.35
CA ALA A 355 -8.02 -46.63 -3.91
C ALA A 355 -6.93 -47.04 -4.92
N ASP A 356 -7.12 -46.74 -6.20
CA ASP A 356 -6.18 -47.02 -7.29
C ASP A 356 -5.09 -45.94 -7.47
N ASP A 357 -5.12 -44.86 -6.68
CA ASP A 357 -4.12 -43.79 -6.77
C ASP A 357 -2.73 -44.28 -6.32
N LEU A 358 -1.72 -43.98 -7.14
CA LEU A 358 -0.33 -44.32 -6.88
C LEU A 358 0.31 -43.27 -5.97
N HIS A 359 0.01 -43.31 -4.68
CA HIS A 359 0.53 -42.35 -3.68
C HIS A 359 2.07 -42.22 -3.67
N GLU A 360 2.79 -43.29 -4.02
CA GLU A 360 4.24 -43.29 -4.15
C GLU A 360 4.78 -42.38 -5.28
N ALA A 361 3.93 -41.96 -6.21
CA ALA A 361 4.26 -40.97 -7.24
C ALA A 361 4.49 -39.56 -6.65
N LEU A 362 3.94 -39.24 -5.47
CA LEU A 362 4.12 -37.97 -4.78
C LEU A 362 5.40 -37.99 -3.93
N GLN A 363 6.46 -37.31 -4.37
CA GLN A 363 7.77 -37.24 -3.68
C GLN A 363 8.25 -35.79 -3.49
N PRO A 364 7.50 -34.92 -2.79
CA PRO A 364 7.83 -33.50 -2.65
C PRO A 364 9.13 -33.24 -1.89
N PHE A 365 9.53 -34.16 -1.02
CA PHE A 365 10.80 -34.13 -0.29
C PHE A 365 11.89 -34.97 -0.96
N HIS A 366 11.64 -35.44 -2.19
CA HIS A 366 12.51 -36.34 -2.95
C HIS A 366 12.72 -37.70 -2.26
N LEU A 367 13.32 -38.65 -2.98
CA LEU A 367 13.54 -40.03 -2.51
C LEU A 367 15.03 -40.36 -2.35
N GLY A 368 15.33 -41.32 -1.47
CA GLY A 368 16.64 -41.98 -1.35
C GLY A 368 17.68 -41.23 -0.50
N PRO A 369 18.98 -41.54 -0.63
CA PRO A 369 20.05 -41.04 0.26
C PRO A 369 20.27 -39.51 0.17
N ARG A 370 19.69 -38.87 -0.86
CA ARG A 370 19.79 -37.43 -1.12
C ARG A 370 18.43 -36.73 -1.03
N ASN A 371 17.48 -37.30 -0.26
CA ASN A 371 16.20 -36.66 0.03
C ASN A 371 16.38 -35.39 0.89
N CYS A 372 15.32 -34.58 1.01
CA CYS A 372 15.35 -33.33 1.76
C CYS A 372 15.82 -33.57 3.20
N LEU A 373 16.79 -32.78 3.64
CA LEU A 373 17.27 -32.82 5.02
C LEU A 373 16.25 -32.20 5.99
N GLY A 374 15.58 -31.11 5.56
CA GLY A 374 14.59 -30.38 6.35
C GLY A 374 13.18 -30.95 6.30
N GLN A 375 12.96 -32.18 5.84
CA GLN A 375 11.62 -32.76 5.67
C GLN A 375 10.78 -32.70 6.96
N ASN A 376 11.34 -33.05 8.10
CA ASN A 376 10.63 -33.00 9.38
C ASN A 376 10.29 -31.56 9.79
N MET A 377 11.22 -30.63 9.56
CA MET A 377 11.02 -29.20 9.85
C MET A 377 9.87 -28.64 9.03
N ALA A 378 9.87 -28.87 7.72
CA ALA A 378 8.79 -28.43 6.84
C ALA A 378 7.45 -28.98 7.31
N TRP A 379 7.36 -30.27 7.67
CA TRP A 379 6.11 -30.84 8.18
C TRP A 379 5.59 -30.16 9.45
N HIS A 380 6.48 -29.86 10.40
CA HIS A 380 6.12 -29.17 11.63
C HIS A 380 5.72 -27.71 11.37
N GLU A 381 6.51 -26.99 10.59
CA GLU A 381 6.27 -25.60 10.22
C GLU A 381 4.96 -25.42 9.43
N MET A 382 4.72 -26.25 8.40
CA MET A 382 3.50 -26.18 7.57
C MET A 382 2.24 -26.42 8.40
N ARG A 383 2.26 -27.43 9.29
CA ARG A 383 1.10 -27.73 10.16
C ARG A 383 0.86 -26.61 11.16
N LEU A 384 1.90 -26.12 11.81
CA LEU A 384 1.79 -25.06 12.81
C LEU A 384 1.26 -23.77 12.19
N LEU A 385 1.88 -23.28 11.13
CA LEU A 385 1.51 -21.99 10.52
C LEU A 385 0.10 -22.04 9.92
N LEU A 386 -0.27 -23.12 9.23
CA LEU A 386 -1.63 -23.26 8.68
C LEU A 386 -2.68 -23.39 9.79
N ALA A 387 -2.42 -24.21 10.82
CA ALA A 387 -3.36 -24.37 11.91
C ALA A 387 -3.55 -23.08 12.70
N GLN A 388 -2.47 -22.35 12.99
CA GLN A 388 -2.52 -21.04 13.66
C GLN A 388 -3.31 -20.03 12.84
N LEU A 389 -3.11 -19.98 11.52
CA LEU A 389 -3.87 -19.09 10.64
C LEU A 389 -5.38 -19.42 10.68
N LEU A 390 -5.75 -20.68 10.44
CA LEU A 390 -7.17 -21.09 10.34
C LEU A 390 -7.90 -21.12 11.69
N TYR A 391 -7.16 -21.30 12.78
CA TYR A 391 -7.73 -21.21 14.12
C TYR A 391 -8.11 -19.77 14.48
N ASN A 392 -7.28 -18.81 14.11
CA ASN A 392 -7.43 -17.41 14.53
C ASN A 392 -8.28 -16.55 13.58
N PHE A 393 -8.40 -16.94 12.30
CA PHE A 393 -9.04 -16.11 11.28
C PHE A 393 -10.02 -16.89 10.42
N ASP A 394 -11.10 -16.23 10.02
CA ASP A 394 -11.89 -16.61 8.85
C ASP A 394 -11.32 -15.84 7.65
N LEU A 395 -11.08 -16.54 6.55
CA LEU A 395 -10.36 -16.01 5.39
C LEU A 395 -11.28 -15.97 4.17
N GLU A 396 -11.14 -14.93 3.36
CA GLU A 396 -11.81 -14.78 2.06
C GLU A 396 -10.77 -14.35 1.01
N LEU A 397 -10.98 -14.75 -0.26
CA LEU A 397 -10.13 -14.30 -1.36
C LEU A 397 -10.50 -12.87 -1.73
N SER A 398 -9.48 -12.02 -1.92
CA SER A 398 -9.67 -10.72 -2.57
C SER A 398 -10.22 -10.93 -3.99
N GLU A 399 -11.06 -10.00 -4.45
CA GLU A 399 -11.57 -9.94 -5.82
C GLU A 399 -10.44 -9.96 -6.87
N GLU A 400 -9.27 -9.44 -6.53
CA GLU A 400 -8.07 -9.37 -7.40
C GLU A 400 -7.42 -10.74 -7.64
N SER A 401 -7.76 -11.74 -6.83
CA SER A 401 -7.23 -13.11 -6.96
C SER A 401 -8.02 -13.95 -7.98
N LYS A 402 -8.96 -13.35 -8.70
CA LYS A 402 -9.81 -13.96 -9.74
C LYS A 402 -9.24 -13.63 -11.13
N ASP A 403 -8.98 -14.64 -11.95
CA ASP A 403 -8.21 -14.57 -13.21
C ASP A 403 -9.09 -14.26 -14.45
N CYS A 404 -8.49 -14.02 -15.63
CA CYS A 404 -9.23 -13.75 -16.89
C CYS A 404 -10.23 -14.84 -17.28
N ASP A 405 -9.92 -16.10 -16.96
CA ASP A 405 -10.82 -17.24 -17.14
C ASP A 405 -12.11 -17.07 -16.31
N ASP A 406 -12.07 -16.31 -15.21
CA ASP A 406 -13.23 -16.07 -14.36
C ASP A 406 -14.21 -15.05 -14.97
N ILE A 407 -13.73 -14.06 -15.76
CA ILE A 407 -14.63 -13.12 -16.46
C ILE A 407 -15.45 -13.87 -17.51
N LEU A 408 -14.82 -14.71 -18.33
CA LEU A 408 -15.53 -15.48 -19.36
C LEU A 408 -16.48 -16.51 -18.73
N GLN A 409 -16.06 -17.18 -17.65
CA GLN A 409 -16.94 -18.07 -16.90
C GLN A 409 -18.15 -17.35 -16.29
N LEU A 410 -17.97 -16.13 -15.78
CA LEU A 410 -19.07 -15.28 -15.30
C LEU A 410 -20.01 -14.91 -16.43
N CYS A 411 -19.46 -14.50 -17.58
CA CYS A 411 -20.24 -14.18 -18.76
C CYS A 411 -21.10 -15.36 -19.22
N GLU A 412 -20.51 -16.56 -19.31
CA GLU A 412 -21.24 -17.79 -19.65
C GLU A 412 -22.33 -18.12 -18.62
N ARG A 413 -22.00 -18.04 -17.33
CA ARG A 413 -22.94 -18.34 -16.23
C ARG A 413 -24.16 -17.43 -16.22
N HIS A 414 -23.98 -16.16 -16.58
CA HIS A 414 -25.04 -15.15 -16.54
C HIS A 414 -25.68 -14.88 -17.91
N GLY A 415 -25.24 -15.56 -18.97
CA GLY A 415 -25.75 -15.34 -20.32
C GLY A 415 -25.49 -13.92 -20.83
N ILE A 416 -24.27 -13.41 -20.59
CA ILE A 416 -23.86 -12.07 -21.03
C ILE A 416 -23.62 -12.07 -22.54
N ASP A 417 -24.08 -11.01 -23.20
CA ASP A 417 -24.09 -10.94 -24.66
C ASP A 417 -22.92 -10.15 -25.26
N ALA A 418 -22.38 -9.22 -24.48
CA ALA A 418 -21.32 -8.31 -24.90
C ALA A 418 -20.50 -7.84 -23.71
N VAL A 419 -19.21 -7.59 -23.93
CA VAL A 419 -18.28 -7.11 -22.91
C VAL A 419 -17.72 -5.76 -23.36
N ILE A 420 -17.93 -4.73 -22.55
CA ILE A 420 -17.27 -3.44 -22.69
C ILE A 420 -16.05 -3.40 -21.77
N PRO A 421 -14.81 -3.35 -22.29
CA PRO A 421 -13.62 -3.44 -21.47
C PRO A 421 -13.20 -2.09 -20.85
N GLY A 422 -13.89 -1.00 -21.19
CA GLY A 422 -13.52 0.35 -20.79
C GLY A 422 -12.14 0.75 -21.34
N TYR A 423 -11.24 1.13 -20.44
CA TYR A 423 -9.85 1.48 -20.73
C TYR A 423 -8.90 0.90 -19.69
N GLY A 424 -7.67 0.57 -20.09
CA GLY A 424 -6.75 -0.17 -19.24
C GLY A 424 -7.14 -1.65 -19.14
N PHE A 425 -6.50 -2.39 -18.23
CA PHE A 425 -6.74 -3.83 -18.06
C PHE A 425 -6.68 -4.62 -19.38
N LEU A 426 -7.81 -5.17 -19.82
CA LEU A 426 -7.94 -6.03 -21.00
C LEU A 426 -8.42 -5.29 -22.27
N SER A 427 -8.55 -3.96 -22.22
CA SER A 427 -9.14 -3.18 -23.32
C SER A 427 -8.38 -3.22 -24.64
N GLU A 428 -7.07 -3.48 -24.59
CA GLU A 428 -6.20 -3.61 -25.78
C GLU A 428 -5.54 -5.01 -25.83
N ASN A 429 -6.13 -5.99 -25.14
CA ASN A 429 -5.65 -7.36 -25.12
C ASN A 429 -6.31 -8.16 -26.25
N VAL A 430 -5.51 -8.47 -27.29
CA VAL A 430 -5.95 -9.24 -28.47
C VAL A 430 -6.51 -10.61 -28.09
N GLU A 431 -5.86 -11.31 -27.15
CA GLU A 431 -6.27 -12.65 -26.74
C GLU A 431 -7.63 -12.61 -26.04
N PHE A 432 -7.85 -11.64 -25.14
CA PHE A 432 -9.14 -11.48 -24.48
C PHE A 432 -10.25 -11.11 -25.46
N ALA A 433 -10.02 -10.14 -26.36
CA ALA A 433 -11.00 -9.76 -27.37
C ALA A 433 -11.38 -10.94 -28.28
N LYS A 434 -10.39 -11.77 -28.62
CA LYS A 434 -10.60 -13.01 -29.36
C LYS A 434 -11.41 -14.02 -28.56
N GLN A 435 -11.07 -14.27 -27.30
CA GLN A 435 -11.80 -15.22 -26.45
C GLN A 435 -13.26 -14.83 -26.25
N VAL A 436 -13.55 -13.53 -26.06
CA VAL A 436 -14.93 -13.02 -26.00
C VAL A 436 -15.69 -13.33 -27.30
N THR A 437 -15.04 -13.11 -28.45
CA THR A 437 -15.63 -13.37 -29.77
C THR A 437 -15.83 -14.87 -30.03
N ASP A 438 -14.84 -15.70 -29.67
CA ASP A 438 -14.87 -17.17 -29.82
C ASP A 438 -15.95 -17.80 -28.92
N ALA A 439 -16.25 -17.17 -27.77
CA ALA A 439 -17.37 -17.53 -26.89
C ALA A 439 -18.75 -17.09 -27.41
N GLY A 440 -18.81 -16.44 -28.58
CA GLY A 440 -20.07 -16.00 -29.21
C GLY A 440 -20.62 -14.68 -28.68
N MET A 441 -19.85 -13.93 -27.89
CA MET A 441 -20.20 -12.60 -27.38
C MET A 441 -19.62 -11.48 -28.25
N ILE A 442 -20.14 -10.26 -28.12
CA ILE A 442 -19.57 -9.08 -28.78
C ILE A 442 -18.53 -8.41 -27.88
N PHE A 443 -17.30 -8.30 -28.36
CA PHE A 443 -16.32 -7.38 -27.79
C PHE A 443 -16.63 -5.93 -28.21
N ILE A 444 -17.01 -5.08 -27.26
CA ILE A 444 -17.39 -3.68 -27.52
C ILE A 444 -16.12 -2.83 -27.66
N GLY A 445 -15.52 -2.88 -28.84
CA GLY A 445 -14.26 -2.23 -29.16
C GLY A 445 -13.88 -2.42 -30.64
N PRO A 446 -12.65 -2.10 -31.04
CA PRO A 446 -12.17 -2.37 -32.39
C PRO A 446 -11.99 -3.87 -32.67
N SER A 447 -11.70 -4.23 -33.92
CA SER A 447 -11.46 -5.63 -34.27
C SER A 447 -10.13 -6.14 -33.72
N THR A 448 -10.01 -7.45 -33.55
CA THR A 448 -8.76 -8.11 -33.13
C THR A 448 -7.59 -7.76 -34.05
N GLU A 449 -7.84 -7.57 -35.34
CA GLU A 449 -6.87 -7.16 -36.34
C GLU A 449 -6.39 -5.73 -36.07
N SER A 450 -7.31 -4.77 -35.86
CA SER A 450 -6.94 -3.40 -35.52
C SER A 450 -6.13 -3.31 -34.23
N ILE A 451 -6.52 -4.05 -33.19
CA ILE A 451 -5.76 -4.09 -31.91
C ILE A 451 -4.35 -4.67 -32.15
N THR A 452 -4.24 -5.72 -32.96
CA THR A 452 -2.95 -6.36 -33.28
C THR A 452 -2.05 -5.43 -34.07
N GLU A 453 -2.56 -4.80 -35.14
CA GLU A 453 -1.77 -3.91 -35.99
C GLU A 453 -1.28 -2.67 -35.22
N MET A 454 -2.11 -2.12 -34.34
CA MET A 454 -1.74 -0.94 -33.54
C MET A 454 -0.86 -1.28 -32.33
N GLY A 455 -0.93 -2.51 -31.80
CA GLY A 455 -0.02 -3.00 -30.77
C GLY A 455 1.44 -3.07 -31.25
N LEU A 456 1.67 -3.12 -32.57
CA LEU A 456 2.99 -3.17 -33.18
C LEU A 456 3.39 -1.80 -33.74
N LYS A 457 4.28 -1.07 -33.03
CA LYS A 457 4.66 0.32 -33.37
C LYS A 457 5.19 0.54 -34.79
N HIS A 458 5.90 -0.44 -35.36
CA HIS A 458 6.40 -0.36 -36.74
C HIS A 458 5.26 -0.48 -37.74
N ARG A 459 4.31 -1.40 -37.50
CA ARG A 459 3.13 -1.57 -38.35
C ARG A 459 2.22 -0.35 -38.31
N ALA A 460 1.99 0.22 -37.12
CA ALA A 460 1.27 1.49 -36.99
C ALA A 460 1.91 2.64 -37.80
N ARG A 461 3.25 2.69 -37.85
CA ARG A 461 3.99 3.68 -38.65
C ARG A 461 3.87 3.42 -40.15
N GLU A 462 3.94 2.18 -40.60
CA GLU A 462 3.72 1.79 -42.00
C GLU A 462 2.31 2.19 -42.47
N VAL A 463 1.28 1.88 -41.67
CA VAL A 463 -0.11 2.28 -41.95
C VAL A 463 -0.23 3.80 -42.01
N ALA A 464 0.45 4.54 -41.12
CA ALA A 464 0.46 6.00 -41.18
C ALA A 464 1.06 6.52 -42.49
N GLN A 465 2.17 5.94 -42.95
CA GLN A 465 2.80 6.31 -44.21
C GLN A 465 1.92 5.96 -45.43
N GLU A 466 1.32 4.76 -45.44
CA GLU A 466 0.37 4.32 -46.47
C GLU A 466 -0.86 5.25 -46.54
N ALA A 467 -1.37 5.66 -45.37
CA ALA A 467 -2.47 6.62 -45.23
C ALA A 467 -2.06 8.09 -45.46
N LYS A 468 -0.79 8.34 -45.81
CA LYS A 468 -0.20 9.68 -46.04
C LYS A 468 -0.34 10.62 -44.83
N VAL A 469 -0.27 10.05 -43.63
CA VAL A 469 -0.22 10.81 -42.38
C VAL A 469 1.26 11.14 -42.09
N PRO A 470 1.59 12.41 -41.79
CA PRO A 470 2.94 12.79 -41.41
C PRO A 470 3.44 11.96 -40.22
N VAL A 471 4.62 11.36 -40.34
CA VAL A 471 5.29 10.62 -39.26
C VAL A 471 6.59 11.32 -38.90
N VAL A 472 7.00 11.25 -37.63
CA VAL A 472 8.29 11.83 -37.20
C VAL A 472 9.42 11.20 -38.03
N PRO A 473 10.30 11.97 -38.68
CA PRO A 473 11.48 11.44 -39.36
C PRO A 473 12.26 10.52 -38.41
N GLY A 474 12.58 9.32 -38.88
CA GLY A 474 13.12 8.28 -38.00
C GLY A 474 13.52 7.05 -38.78
N THR A 475 14.30 6.19 -38.14
CA THR A 475 14.84 4.98 -38.76
C THR A 475 13.89 3.79 -38.63
N ASP A 476 14.20 2.75 -39.40
CA ASP A 476 13.68 1.41 -39.16
C ASP A 476 14.20 0.84 -37.83
N LEU A 477 13.78 -0.40 -37.51
CA LEU A 477 14.14 -1.09 -36.28
C LEU A 477 15.66 -1.13 -36.07
N LEU A 478 16.15 -0.42 -35.05
CA LEU A 478 17.55 -0.40 -34.68
C LEU A 478 17.87 -1.60 -33.79
N ALA A 479 18.78 -2.47 -34.22
CA ALA A 479 19.15 -3.69 -33.50
C ALA A 479 20.27 -3.48 -32.47
N SER A 480 20.95 -2.34 -32.48
CA SER A 480 22.05 -2.03 -31.56
C SER A 480 22.25 -0.54 -31.32
N GLU A 481 22.90 -0.22 -30.20
CA GLU A 481 23.34 1.13 -29.82
C GLU A 481 24.25 1.77 -30.88
N ALA A 482 25.11 0.97 -31.52
CA ALA A 482 25.96 1.45 -32.61
C ALA A 482 25.15 1.91 -33.83
N GLN A 483 24.06 1.20 -34.17
CA GLN A 483 23.16 1.63 -35.23
C GLN A 483 22.37 2.88 -34.82
N ALA A 484 22.01 3.02 -33.55
CA ALA A 484 21.34 4.21 -33.04
C ALA A 484 22.21 5.46 -33.09
N LEU A 485 23.52 5.34 -32.81
CA LEU A 485 24.47 6.45 -32.93
C LEU A 485 24.60 6.93 -34.38
N VAL A 486 24.77 6.00 -35.33
CA VAL A 486 24.83 6.33 -36.76
C VAL A 486 23.54 6.99 -37.24
N ALA A 487 22.40 6.41 -36.88
CA ALA A 487 21.08 6.96 -37.19
C ALA A 487 20.86 8.36 -36.61
N ALA A 488 21.35 8.61 -35.40
CA ALA A 488 21.20 9.90 -34.74
C ALA A 488 22.08 10.99 -35.34
N ASP A 489 23.29 10.64 -35.77
CA ASP A 489 24.17 11.54 -36.52
C ASP A 489 23.53 11.94 -37.86
N ASP A 490 22.90 10.98 -38.56
CA ASP A 490 22.20 11.22 -39.83
C ASP A 490 20.90 12.05 -39.65
N LEU A 491 20.19 11.86 -38.53
CA LEU A 491 18.94 12.58 -38.23
C LEU A 491 19.16 13.94 -37.55
N THR A 492 20.37 14.22 -37.06
CA THR A 492 20.76 15.35 -36.18
C THR A 492 20.09 15.39 -34.79
N TYR A 493 20.85 15.80 -33.78
CA TYR A 493 20.38 15.91 -32.39
C TYR A 493 19.53 17.18 -32.14
N PRO A 494 18.57 17.16 -31.20
CA PRO A 494 18.22 16.02 -30.36
C PRO A 494 17.36 14.97 -31.07
N VAL A 495 17.56 13.70 -30.72
CA VAL A 495 16.77 12.56 -31.22
C VAL A 495 15.98 11.88 -30.11
N ILE A 496 14.87 11.24 -30.45
CA ILE A 496 14.06 10.45 -29.50
C ILE A 496 14.23 8.96 -29.80
N LEU A 497 14.80 8.23 -28.85
CA LEU A 497 14.86 6.77 -28.88
C LEU A 497 13.51 6.20 -28.37
N LYS A 498 12.87 5.29 -29.13
CA LYS A 498 11.55 4.68 -28.80
C LYS A 498 11.63 3.14 -28.78
N ALA A 499 11.14 2.50 -27.71
CA ALA A 499 11.06 1.04 -27.61
C ALA A 499 9.88 0.47 -28.42
N THR A 500 10.02 -0.76 -28.95
CA THR A 500 9.08 -1.43 -29.87
C THR A 500 7.76 -1.89 -29.26
N GLY A 501 7.67 -2.08 -27.94
CA GLY A 501 6.45 -2.42 -27.22
C GLY A 501 6.27 -1.57 -25.95
N GLY A 502 5.06 -1.06 -25.71
CA GLY A 502 4.68 -0.29 -24.52
C GLY A 502 3.79 0.92 -24.85
N GLY A 503 2.64 1.02 -24.18
CA GLY A 503 1.71 2.17 -24.22
C GLY A 503 1.87 3.10 -23.00
N GLY A 504 1.28 4.29 -23.06
CA GLY A 504 1.27 5.24 -21.92
C GLY A 504 2.60 5.94 -21.62
N GLY A 505 3.47 6.13 -22.62
CA GLY A 505 4.72 6.91 -22.47
C GLY A 505 5.88 6.18 -21.77
N MET A 506 5.68 4.94 -21.35
CA MET A 506 6.66 4.06 -20.69
C MET A 506 7.76 3.52 -21.64
N GLY A 507 8.30 4.26 -22.62
CA GLY A 507 9.30 3.68 -23.54
C GLY A 507 9.96 4.62 -24.54
N LEU A 508 10.32 5.82 -24.12
CA LEU A 508 10.93 6.86 -24.94
C LEU A 508 12.21 7.36 -24.21
N LYS A 509 13.12 8.14 -24.83
CA LYS A 509 14.13 9.00 -24.17
C LYS A 509 14.66 10.03 -25.17
N ILE A 510 14.84 11.28 -24.76
CA ILE A 510 15.56 12.29 -25.56
C ILE A 510 17.06 12.09 -25.39
N CYS A 511 17.77 12.15 -26.49
CA CYS A 511 19.22 12.23 -26.50
C CYS A 511 19.61 13.52 -27.20
N HIS A 512 20.31 14.41 -26.49
CA HIS A 512 20.82 15.68 -27.01
C HIS A 512 22.26 15.54 -27.54
N SER A 513 22.96 14.46 -27.20
CA SER A 513 24.29 14.17 -27.69
C SER A 513 24.53 12.66 -27.90
N PRO A 514 25.63 12.27 -28.57
CA PRO A 514 26.05 10.87 -28.68
C PRO A 514 26.23 10.19 -27.33
N GLU A 515 26.70 10.92 -26.30
CA GLU A 515 26.84 10.40 -24.94
C GLU A 515 25.50 10.11 -24.28
N ASP A 516 24.44 10.84 -24.62
CA ASP A 516 23.10 10.54 -24.10
C ASP A 516 22.56 9.22 -24.64
N ILE A 517 22.89 8.87 -25.89
CA ILE A 517 22.56 7.58 -26.51
C ILE A 517 23.27 6.43 -25.77
N ASN A 518 24.49 6.69 -25.30
CA ASN A 518 25.27 5.75 -24.50
C ASN A 518 24.57 5.48 -23.16
N GLY A 519 24.04 4.26 -23.02
CA GLY A 519 23.21 3.87 -21.87
C GLY A 519 21.72 4.24 -21.98
N ALA A 520 21.31 5.20 -22.83
CA ALA A 520 19.90 5.39 -23.18
C ALA A 520 19.34 4.19 -23.94
N PHE A 521 20.08 3.63 -24.91
CA PHE A 521 19.58 2.51 -25.73
C PHE A 521 19.13 1.30 -24.86
N SER A 522 19.80 1.08 -23.73
CA SER A 522 19.45 0.06 -22.72
C SER A 522 18.32 0.49 -21.77
N MET A 523 18.10 1.80 -21.60
CA MET A 523 17.19 2.42 -20.62
C MET A 523 15.85 2.88 -21.23
N VAL A 524 15.81 3.16 -22.54
CA VAL A 524 14.67 3.61 -23.38
C VAL A 524 13.49 2.63 -23.38
N LYS A 525 13.62 1.52 -22.65
CA LYS A 525 12.46 0.88 -22.06
C LYS A 525 11.59 1.81 -21.19
N HIS A 526 11.93 3.08 -20.84
CA HIS A 526 11.05 4.05 -20.15
C HIS A 526 11.40 5.56 -20.36
N ARG A 527 10.39 6.38 -20.77
CA ARG A 527 10.18 7.88 -20.64
C ARG A 527 10.68 8.94 -21.68
N GLY A 528 9.74 9.70 -22.27
CA GLY A 528 9.91 10.58 -23.46
C GLY A 528 9.86 12.11 -23.32
N ALA A 529 9.65 12.78 -24.45
CA ALA A 529 10.15 14.12 -24.83
C ALA A 529 9.10 15.22 -25.14
N GLN A 530 9.60 16.45 -25.42
CA GLN A 530 8.93 17.77 -25.37
C GLN A 530 8.31 18.26 -26.69
N LEU A 531 6.98 18.27 -26.81
CA LEU A 531 6.16 18.79 -27.94
C LEU A 531 4.73 19.10 -27.42
N PHE A 532 3.85 19.78 -28.17
CA PHE A 532 2.41 19.71 -27.87
C PHE A 532 1.90 18.30 -28.17
N LYS A 533 0.94 17.81 -27.39
CA LYS A 533 0.29 16.51 -27.58
C LYS A 533 -1.20 16.72 -27.83
N ASN A 534 -1.54 16.77 -29.12
CA ASN A 534 -2.92 16.86 -29.58
C ASN A 534 -3.40 15.48 -30.02
N GLU A 535 -4.64 15.14 -29.70
CA GLU A 535 -5.21 13.85 -30.06
C GLU A 535 -6.60 14.01 -30.66
N VAL A 536 -6.94 13.19 -31.65
CA VAL A 536 -8.22 13.27 -32.36
C VAL A 536 -9.08 12.07 -32.02
N GLN A 537 -10.27 12.33 -31.49
CA GLN A 537 -11.29 11.30 -31.28
C GLN A 537 -11.84 10.84 -32.61
N VAL A 538 -11.78 9.54 -32.89
CA VAL A 538 -12.44 8.92 -34.04
C VAL A 538 -13.49 7.91 -33.60
N PHE A 539 -14.48 7.69 -34.46
CA PHE A 539 -15.44 6.61 -34.34
C PHE A 539 -15.68 5.98 -35.70
N GLY A 540 -15.57 4.66 -35.77
CA GLY A 540 -15.79 3.89 -37.00
C GLY A 540 -16.89 2.86 -36.88
N ASN A 541 -17.50 2.50 -38.00
CA ASN A 541 -18.47 1.40 -38.07
C ASN A 541 -17.89 0.12 -38.70
N GLY A 542 -16.57 0.04 -38.88
CA GLY A 542 -15.89 -1.03 -39.60
C GLY A 542 -15.82 -0.84 -41.12
N ARG A 543 -16.33 0.28 -41.66
CA ARG A 543 -16.35 0.63 -43.09
C ARG A 543 -15.96 2.08 -43.32
N ASP A 544 -16.63 2.99 -42.61
CA ASP A 544 -16.42 4.43 -42.63
C ASP A 544 -16.06 4.92 -41.23
N VAL A 545 -15.34 6.05 -41.19
CA VAL A 545 -14.85 6.67 -39.96
C VAL A 545 -15.21 8.16 -39.94
N ILE A 546 -15.63 8.66 -38.78
CA ILE A 546 -15.86 10.08 -38.47
C ILE A 546 -14.95 10.52 -37.31
N HIS A 547 -14.86 11.83 -37.06
CA HIS A 547 -14.13 12.40 -35.91
C HIS A 547 -15.03 13.24 -35.00
N PHE A 548 -14.69 13.33 -33.72
CA PHE A 548 -15.30 14.25 -32.75
C PHE A 548 -14.26 15.27 -32.24
N GLY A 549 -13.54 15.85 -33.20
CA GLY A 549 -12.54 16.88 -32.92
C GLY A 549 -11.27 16.40 -32.21
N GLU A 550 -10.47 17.38 -31.84
CA GLU A 550 -9.22 17.22 -31.09
C GLU A 550 -9.33 17.59 -29.61
N ARG A 551 -8.40 17.06 -28.81
CA ARG A 551 -8.16 17.42 -27.42
C ARG A 551 -6.70 17.80 -27.24
N GLU A 552 -6.45 18.80 -26.40
CA GLU A 552 -5.13 19.14 -25.89
C GLU A 552 -4.87 18.33 -24.62
N CYS A 553 -3.77 17.60 -24.58
CA CYS A 553 -3.45 16.64 -23.53
C CYS A 553 -2.02 16.80 -23.00
N SER A 554 -1.40 17.95 -23.23
CA SER A 554 0.02 18.15 -22.92
C SER A 554 0.35 18.28 -21.43
N ILE A 555 -0.58 18.71 -20.58
CA ILE A 555 -0.31 18.82 -19.14
C ILE A 555 -0.24 17.43 -18.53
N GLN A 556 0.99 16.92 -18.43
CA GLN A 556 1.31 15.58 -17.99
C GLN A 556 2.39 15.59 -16.91
N ARG A 557 2.26 14.68 -15.94
CA ARG A 557 3.28 14.37 -14.95
C ARG A 557 3.83 12.99 -15.22
N ARG A 558 5.13 12.86 -15.54
CA ARG A 558 5.76 11.55 -15.82
C ARG A 558 5.00 10.74 -16.89
N HIS A 559 4.44 11.42 -17.90
CA HIS A 559 3.57 10.90 -18.97
C HIS A 559 2.15 10.48 -18.56
N GLN A 560 1.74 10.79 -17.34
CA GLN A 560 0.35 10.66 -16.91
C GLN A 560 -0.34 12.00 -17.12
N LYS A 561 -1.42 12.02 -17.90
CA LYS A 561 -2.21 13.23 -18.14
C LYS A 561 -2.90 13.66 -16.84
N VAL A 562 -2.93 14.97 -16.59
CA VAL A 562 -3.48 15.56 -15.34
C VAL A 562 -4.64 16.51 -15.66
N ILE A 563 -4.48 17.33 -16.70
CA ILE A 563 -5.48 18.28 -17.20
C ILE A 563 -5.54 18.15 -18.72
N GLU A 564 -6.75 18.14 -19.25
CA GLU A 564 -7.05 18.05 -20.67
C GLU A 564 -8.10 19.09 -21.05
N GLU A 565 -8.07 19.60 -22.28
CA GLU A 565 -9.07 20.55 -22.76
C GLU A 565 -9.50 20.30 -24.20
N CYS A 566 -10.77 20.61 -24.49
CA CYS A 566 -11.37 20.52 -25.81
C CYS A 566 -12.16 21.81 -26.11
N PRO A 567 -11.93 22.48 -27.24
CA PRO A 567 -10.83 22.25 -28.19
C PRO A 567 -9.45 22.60 -27.65
N SER A 568 -8.40 22.28 -28.41
CA SER A 568 -7.04 22.74 -28.11
C SER A 568 -6.90 24.25 -28.36
N PRO A 569 -6.36 25.04 -27.39
CA PRO A 569 -6.15 26.47 -27.57
C PRO A 569 -5.08 26.75 -28.64
N PHE A 570 -4.09 25.86 -28.77
CA PHE A 570 -3.08 25.97 -29.83
C PHE A 570 -3.72 25.75 -31.20
N VAL A 571 -4.57 24.75 -31.35
CA VAL A 571 -5.27 24.48 -32.62
C VAL A 571 -6.25 25.61 -32.97
N GLU A 572 -6.96 26.17 -31.99
CA GLU A 572 -7.82 27.35 -32.18
C GLU A 572 -7.04 28.57 -32.69
N ALA A 573 -5.81 28.76 -32.24
CA ALA A 573 -4.94 29.87 -32.67
C ALA A 573 -4.37 29.69 -34.10
N HIS A 574 -4.47 28.50 -34.69
CA HIS A 574 -3.87 28.14 -35.98
C HIS A 574 -4.93 27.70 -37.00
N PRO A 575 -5.48 28.63 -37.82
CA PRO A 575 -6.49 28.32 -38.83
C PRO A 575 -6.04 27.23 -39.81
N GLY A 576 -6.90 26.25 -40.10
CA GLY A 576 -6.60 25.14 -41.01
C GLY A 576 -5.95 23.92 -40.34
N LEU A 577 -5.41 24.06 -39.13
CA LEU A 577 -4.72 22.97 -38.43
C LEU A 577 -5.71 21.86 -38.02
N ARG A 578 -6.89 22.23 -37.49
CA ARG A 578 -7.94 21.28 -37.11
C ARG A 578 -8.39 20.43 -38.28
N GLU A 579 -8.72 21.04 -39.41
CA GLU A 579 -9.20 20.31 -40.60
C GLU A 579 -8.13 19.34 -41.09
N THR A 580 -6.86 19.72 -41.00
CA THR A 580 -5.75 18.88 -41.43
C THR A 580 -5.52 17.70 -40.48
N LEU A 581 -5.48 17.96 -39.16
CA LEU A 581 -5.34 16.92 -38.12
C LEU A 581 -6.45 15.88 -38.20
N THR A 582 -7.69 16.36 -38.24
CA THR A 582 -8.88 15.50 -38.22
C THR A 582 -9.01 14.67 -39.50
N LYS A 583 -8.68 15.25 -40.66
CA LYS A 583 -8.59 14.51 -41.92
C LYS A 583 -7.51 13.44 -41.89
N CYS A 584 -6.34 13.72 -41.35
CA CYS A 584 -5.29 12.72 -41.18
C CYS A 584 -5.71 11.59 -40.24
N ALA A 585 -6.40 11.89 -39.14
CA ALA A 585 -6.92 10.88 -38.22
C ALA A 585 -7.99 9.98 -38.87
N ILE A 586 -8.91 10.57 -39.65
CA ILE A 586 -9.90 9.79 -40.42
C ILE A 586 -9.19 8.89 -41.43
N ASN A 587 -8.25 9.42 -42.22
CA ASN A 587 -7.52 8.64 -43.22
C ASN A 587 -6.77 7.46 -42.57
N PHE A 588 -6.10 7.70 -41.43
CA PHE A 588 -5.41 6.67 -40.67
C PHE A 588 -6.35 5.54 -40.24
N ALA A 589 -7.43 5.88 -39.55
CA ALA A 589 -8.38 4.90 -39.04
C ALA A 589 -9.17 4.21 -40.17
N SER A 590 -9.39 4.89 -41.29
CA SER A 590 -10.06 4.30 -42.46
C SER A 590 -9.19 3.24 -43.13
N ALA A 591 -7.86 3.41 -43.15
CA ALA A 591 -6.92 2.40 -43.65
C ALA A 591 -6.99 1.07 -42.87
N LEU A 592 -7.44 1.12 -41.61
CA LEU A 592 -7.62 -0.03 -40.73
C LEU A 592 -9.03 -0.64 -40.79
N ASN A 593 -9.95 -0.06 -41.57
CA ASN A 593 -11.39 -0.33 -41.46
C ASN A 593 -11.86 -0.27 -40.00
N TYR A 594 -11.42 0.77 -39.28
CA TYR A 594 -11.58 0.85 -37.84
C TYR A 594 -13.06 0.81 -37.40
N LYS A 595 -13.33 0.19 -36.25
CA LYS A 595 -14.68 0.12 -35.65
C LYS A 595 -14.69 0.54 -34.19
N SER A 596 -15.83 1.03 -33.72
CA SER A 596 -16.02 1.57 -32.37
C SER A 596 -15.21 2.85 -32.12
N ALA A 597 -14.94 3.20 -30.86
CA ALA A 597 -14.16 4.38 -30.48
C ALA A 597 -12.64 4.11 -30.53
N GLY A 598 -11.89 5.14 -30.94
CA GLY A 598 -10.43 5.15 -30.88
C GLY A 598 -9.90 6.57 -30.92
N THR A 599 -8.61 6.72 -30.60
CA THR A 599 -7.97 8.04 -30.63
C THR A 599 -6.66 7.97 -31.39
N VAL A 600 -6.46 8.89 -32.33
CA VAL A 600 -5.18 9.08 -33.02
C VAL A 600 -4.43 10.22 -32.37
N GLU A 601 -3.27 9.93 -31.79
CA GLU A 601 -2.42 10.92 -31.11
C GLU A 601 -1.36 11.50 -32.05
N PHE A 602 -1.14 12.80 -31.93
CA PHE A 602 -0.16 13.57 -32.68
C PHE A 602 0.74 14.37 -31.74
N LEU A 603 2.00 14.50 -32.14
CA LEU A 603 2.88 15.53 -31.60
C LEU A 603 2.80 16.75 -32.52
N VAL A 604 2.64 17.94 -31.95
CA VAL A 604 2.58 19.20 -32.69
C VAL A 604 3.74 20.09 -32.25
N ASP A 605 4.47 20.60 -33.22
CA ASP A 605 5.58 21.55 -33.05
C ASP A 605 5.00 22.95 -32.85
N ASP A 606 5.46 23.64 -31.80
CA ASP A 606 4.94 24.93 -31.36
C ASP A 606 5.34 26.09 -32.27
N ASP A 607 6.52 26.01 -32.89
CA ASP A 607 7.05 27.05 -33.78
C ASP A 607 6.46 26.96 -35.19
N THR A 608 6.33 25.74 -35.73
CA THR A 608 5.99 25.52 -37.14
C THR A 608 4.55 25.08 -37.37
N ALA A 609 3.83 24.71 -36.30
CA ALA A 609 2.53 24.04 -36.35
C ALA A 609 2.52 22.74 -37.19
N GLN A 610 3.70 22.18 -37.47
CA GLN A 610 3.81 20.86 -38.08
C GLN A 610 3.42 19.80 -37.05
N PHE A 611 2.74 18.75 -37.51
CA PHE A 611 2.32 17.67 -36.64
C PHE A 611 2.76 16.32 -37.18
N PHE A 612 2.94 15.36 -36.27
CA PHE A 612 3.44 14.04 -36.58
C PHE A 612 2.69 12.97 -35.78
N PHE A 613 2.32 11.88 -36.44
CA PHE A 613 1.67 10.73 -35.81
C PHE A 613 2.54 10.15 -34.69
N LEU A 614 1.91 9.90 -33.53
CA LEU A 614 2.55 9.33 -32.36
C LEU A 614 2.15 7.87 -32.12
N GLU A 615 0.84 7.65 -31.98
CA GLU A 615 0.21 6.34 -31.78
C GLU A 615 -1.31 6.43 -32.00
N MET A 616 -1.96 5.27 -32.03
CA MET A 616 -3.42 5.18 -31.92
C MET A 616 -3.76 4.34 -30.71
N ASN A 617 -4.62 4.86 -29.82
CA ASN A 617 -5.20 4.04 -28.76
C ASN A 617 -6.45 3.35 -29.30
N THR A 618 -6.45 2.03 -29.22
CA THR A 618 -7.49 1.16 -29.81
C THR A 618 -8.66 0.94 -28.85
N ARG A 619 -9.12 2.02 -28.22
CA ARG A 619 -10.09 2.02 -27.13
C ARG A 619 -10.63 3.42 -26.84
N LEU A 620 -11.63 3.50 -25.97
CA LEU A 620 -12.01 4.75 -25.31
C LEU A 620 -10.86 5.26 -24.42
N GLN A 621 -10.77 6.58 -24.25
CA GLN A 621 -9.82 7.22 -23.33
C GLN A 621 -10.55 7.87 -22.15
N VAL A 622 -9.81 8.18 -21.09
CA VAL A 622 -10.34 8.70 -19.82
C VAL A 622 -11.06 10.03 -20.05
N GLU A 623 -10.43 10.89 -20.84
CA GLU A 623 -10.76 12.27 -21.22
C GLU A 623 -11.83 12.39 -22.32
N HIS A 624 -12.55 11.32 -22.65
CA HIS A 624 -13.61 11.38 -23.68
C HIS A 624 -14.76 12.35 -23.31
N GLY A 625 -15.00 12.57 -22.00
CA GLY A 625 -16.12 13.38 -21.53
C GLY A 625 -16.07 14.86 -21.96
N ILE A 626 -14.87 15.44 -22.10
CA ILE A 626 -14.73 16.80 -22.65
C ILE A 626 -15.09 16.89 -24.13
N THR A 627 -14.83 15.81 -24.90
CA THR A 627 -15.31 15.70 -26.28
C THR A 627 -16.83 15.58 -26.33
N GLU A 628 -17.42 14.76 -25.47
CA GLU A 628 -18.88 14.60 -25.37
C GLU A 628 -19.59 15.94 -25.11
N LEU A 629 -19.06 16.74 -24.18
CA LEU A 629 -19.59 18.06 -23.83
C LEU A 629 -19.50 19.05 -25.00
N CYS A 630 -18.39 19.08 -25.74
CA CYS A 630 -18.19 20.00 -26.86
C CYS A 630 -18.92 19.60 -28.15
N TYR A 631 -19.11 18.30 -28.39
CA TYR A 631 -19.71 17.79 -29.63
C TYR A 631 -21.18 17.33 -29.48
N GLY A 632 -21.70 17.29 -28.25
CA GLY A 632 -23.07 16.88 -27.96
C GLY A 632 -23.32 15.43 -28.34
N VAL A 633 -22.39 14.55 -27.98
CA VAL A 633 -22.40 13.12 -28.30
C VAL A 633 -22.15 12.30 -27.04
N ASP A 634 -22.76 11.13 -26.94
CA ASP A 634 -22.40 10.12 -25.93
C ASP A 634 -21.68 8.97 -26.66
N ILE A 635 -20.37 8.90 -26.45
CA ILE A 635 -19.48 7.99 -27.19
C ILE A 635 -19.71 6.55 -26.69
N VAL A 636 -19.96 6.35 -25.40
CA VAL A 636 -20.23 5.01 -24.83
C VAL A 636 -21.54 4.46 -25.39
N VAL A 637 -22.59 5.28 -25.49
CA VAL A 637 -23.85 4.90 -26.13
C VAL A 637 -23.65 4.57 -27.61
N LEU A 638 -22.80 5.31 -28.33
CA LEU A 638 -22.45 4.97 -29.71
C LEU A 638 -21.72 3.62 -29.82
N MET A 639 -20.77 3.34 -28.93
CA MET A 639 -20.07 2.05 -28.87
C MET A 639 -21.05 0.89 -28.64
N LEU A 640 -21.97 1.05 -27.67
CA LEU A 640 -23.02 0.06 -27.39
C LEU A 640 -23.96 -0.13 -28.59
N ARG A 641 -24.34 0.95 -29.27
CA ARG A 641 -25.20 0.90 -30.44
C ARG A 641 -24.54 0.19 -31.64
N GLN A 642 -23.24 0.42 -31.84
CA GLN A 642 -22.46 -0.33 -32.83
C GLN A 642 -22.49 -1.83 -32.52
N ALA A 643 -22.23 -2.21 -31.27
CA ALA A 643 -22.22 -3.61 -30.83
C ALA A 643 -23.60 -4.29 -30.95
N ASP A 644 -24.68 -3.60 -30.61
CA ASP A 644 -26.05 -4.14 -30.75
C ASP A 644 -26.40 -4.44 -32.22
N LEU A 645 -26.02 -3.55 -33.13
CA LEU A 645 -26.22 -3.75 -34.57
C LEU A 645 -25.33 -4.87 -35.15
N GLU A 646 -24.09 -5.02 -34.66
CA GLU A 646 -23.23 -6.15 -35.01
C GLU A 646 -23.86 -7.47 -34.57
N ARG A 647 -24.33 -7.55 -33.32
CA ARG A 647 -25.02 -8.71 -32.79
C ARG A 647 -26.28 -9.06 -33.57
N ALA A 648 -27.06 -8.05 -33.99
CA ALA A 648 -28.25 -8.23 -34.81
C ALA A 648 -27.95 -8.66 -36.27
N GLY A 649 -26.68 -8.90 -36.63
CA GLY A 649 -26.27 -9.31 -37.97
C GLY A 649 -26.32 -8.19 -39.01
N LYS A 650 -26.41 -6.92 -38.59
CA LYS A 650 -26.46 -5.74 -39.48
C LYS A 650 -25.07 -5.17 -39.79
N GLY A 651 -24.01 -5.70 -39.17
CA GLY A 651 -22.62 -5.32 -39.40
C GLY A 651 -22.21 -3.96 -38.84
N GLY A 652 -23.04 -3.31 -38.02
CA GLY A 652 -22.77 -2.01 -37.38
C GLY A 652 -23.68 -0.86 -37.83
N ILE A 653 -23.38 0.34 -37.36
CA ILE A 653 -24.12 1.57 -37.69
C ILE A 653 -24.06 1.83 -39.22
N PRO A 654 -25.19 2.13 -39.90
CA PRO A 654 -25.16 2.49 -41.32
C PRO A 654 -24.32 3.75 -41.58
N SER A 655 -23.55 3.77 -42.67
CA SER A 655 -22.63 4.87 -42.99
C SER A 655 -23.32 6.23 -43.13
N SER A 656 -24.51 6.28 -43.74
CA SER A 656 -25.29 7.51 -43.84
C SER A 656 -25.68 8.08 -42.48
N GLU A 657 -26.00 7.19 -41.53
CA GLU A 657 -26.29 7.57 -40.15
C GLU A 657 -25.02 8.01 -39.42
N LEU A 658 -23.92 7.26 -39.56
CA LEU A 658 -22.64 7.63 -38.95
C LEU A 658 -22.20 9.04 -39.39
N HIS A 659 -22.20 9.31 -40.70
CA HIS A 659 -21.84 10.64 -41.22
C HIS A 659 -22.77 11.76 -40.77
N SER A 660 -24.05 11.46 -40.45
CA SER A 660 -24.97 12.47 -39.91
C SER A 660 -24.61 12.95 -38.50
N LEU A 661 -23.79 12.18 -37.78
CA LEU A 661 -23.29 12.53 -36.44
C LEU A 661 -22.07 13.48 -36.48
N GLN A 662 -21.39 13.59 -37.63
CA GLN A 662 -20.21 14.44 -37.79
C GLN A 662 -20.57 15.91 -37.58
N LYS A 663 -19.87 16.59 -36.66
CA LYS A 663 -19.95 18.05 -36.50
C LYS A 663 -18.73 18.71 -37.13
N PRO A 664 -18.86 19.92 -37.70
CA PRO A 664 -17.75 20.61 -38.35
C PRO A 664 -16.76 21.24 -37.35
N ALA A 665 -17.21 21.57 -36.15
CA ALA A 665 -16.45 22.27 -35.12
C ALA A 665 -17.04 21.97 -33.72
N PRO A 666 -16.26 22.14 -32.65
CA PRO A 666 -16.76 22.05 -31.28
C PRO A 666 -17.71 23.21 -30.98
N ASN A 667 -18.65 22.99 -30.06
CA ASN A 667 -19.52 24.03 -29.51
C ASN A 667 -19.12 24.33 -28.07
N GLY A 668 -18.51 25.48 -27.80
CA GLY A 668 -18.01 25.85 -26.47
C GLY A 668 -16.68 25.16 -26.11
N VAL A 669 -16.28 25.27 -24.84
CA VAL A 669 -15.00 24.77 -24.33
C VAL A 669 -15.24 23.94 -23.08
N ALA A 670 -14.62 22.77 -23.03
CA ALA A 670 -14.61 21.88 -21.88
C ALA A 670 -13.18 21.63 -21.38
N ILE A 671 -12.98 21.63 -20.07
CA ILE A 671 -11.71 21.30 -19.40
C ILE A 671 -11.98 20.16 -18.42
N GLU A 672 -11.14 19.13 -18.44
CA GLU A 672 -11.11 18.03 -17.47
C GLU A 672 -9.92 18.22 -16.53
N ALA A 673 -10.15 17.98 -15.24
CA ALA A 673 -9.11 17.80 -14.25
C ALA A 673 -9.24 16.42 -13.61
N ARG A 674 -8.14 15.65 -13.64
CA ARG A 674 -8.07 14.35 -12.96
C ARG A 674 -7.75 14.56 -11.49
N ILE A 675 -8.70 14.15 -10.65
CA ILE A 675 -8.54 14.18 -9.20
C ILE A 675 -8.00 12.82 -8.75
N TYR A 676 -6.84 12.86 -8.11
CA TYR A 676 -6.10 11.70 -7.63
C TYR A 676 -6.05 11.70 -6.10
N ALA A 677 -6.14 10.51 -5.50
CA ALA A 677 -5.74 10.25 -4.12
C ALA A 677 -4.21 10.09 -4.05
N GLU A 678 -3.49 11.20 -4.26
CA GLU A 678 -2.04 11.29 -4.22
C GLU A 678 -1.62 12.50 -3.37
N ASP A 679 -0.41 12.45 -2.82
CA ASP A 679 0.21 13.54 -2.07
C ASP A 679 1.23 14.30 -2.95
N PRO A 680 0.88 15.47 -3.55
CA PRO A 680 1.80 16.21 -4.41
C PRO A 680 3.07 16.69 -3.70
N PHE A 681 3.04 16.84 -2.36
CA PHE A 681 4.20 17.24 -1.58
C PHE A 681 5.23 16.10 -1.51
N LYS A 682 4.77 14.85 -1.38
CA LYS A 682 5.62 13.65 -1.31
C LYS A 682 5.84 13.00 -2.66
N ASP A 683 6.11 13.80 -3.69
CA ASP A 683 6.34 13.29 -5.05
C ASP A 683 5.18 12.43 -5.58
N PHE A 684 3.94 12.80 -5.23
CA PHE A 684 2.71 12.16 -5.68
C PHE A 684 2.62 10.67 -5.29
N VAL A 685 3.08 10.33 -4.08
CA VAL A 685 2.84 9.00 -3.51
C VAL A 685 1.32 8.81 -3.33
N PRO A 686 0.75 7.66 -3.74
CA PRO A 686 -0.66 7.37 -3.51
C PRO A 686 -1.05 7.43 -2.03
N SER A 687 -2.22 7.98 -1.74
CA SER A 687 -2.77 8.18 -0.40
C SER A 687 -4.00 7.28 -0.22
N PRO A 688 -3.86 6.12 0.44
CA PRO A 688 -5.00 5.23 0.71
C PRO A 688 -5.74 5.65 1.98
N GLY A 689 -6.96 5.17 2.14
CA GLY A 689 -7.76 5.35 3.35
C GLY A 689 -9.23 5.62 3.06
N VAL A 690 -9.99 5.89 4.13
CA VAL A 690 -11.42 6.17 4.06
C VAL A 690 -11.65 7.66 3.82
N PHE A 691 -12.43 8.02 2.81
CA PHE A 691 -12.98 9.37 2.72
C PHE A 691 -14.14 9.53 3.71
N GLN A 692 -13.93 10.27 4.80
CA GLN A 692 -14.96 10.46 5.83
C GLN A 692 -16.09 11.37 5.33
N GLU A 693 -15.76 12.36 4.49
CA GLU A 693 -16.74 13.27 3.91
C GLU A 693 -16.38 13.54 2.44
N VAL A 694 -17.38 13.39 1.59
CA VAL A 694 -17.30 13.61 0.15
C VAL A 694 -18.50 14.44 -0.28
N PHE A 695 -18.24 15.57 -0.93
CA PHE A 695 -19.27 16.37 -1.59
C PHE A 695 -18.82 16.75 -3.00
N TRP A 696 -19.63 16.34 -3.97
CA TRP A 696 -19.48 16.67 -5.38
C TRP A 696 -20.57 17.69 -5.78
N PRO A 697 -20.20 18.91 -6.21
CA PRO A 697 -21.17 19.90 -6.69
C PRO A 697 -21.93 19.42 -7.93
N ASN A 698 -23.20 19.79 -8.03
CA ASN A 698 -24.06 19.50 -9.18
C ASN A 698 -24.59 20.82 -9.77
N ASP A 699 -23.76 21.49 -10.57
CA ASP A 699 -24.07 22.78 -11.18
C ASP A 699 -24.20 22.68 -12.71
N ASP A 700 -24.81 23.70 -13.30
CA ASP A 700 -24.91 23.81 -14.75
C ASP A 700 -23.52 23.95 -15.42
N GLY A 701 -23.27 23.07 -16.39
CA GLY A 701 -21.99 22.93 -17.07
C GLY A 701 -20.90 22.26 -16.24
N VAL A 702 -21.21 21.62 -15.11
CA VAL A 702 -20.27 20.78 -14.34
C VAL A 702 -20.65 19.31 -14.49
N ARG A 703 -19.68 18.45 -14.80
CA ARG A 703 -19.83 17.00 -14.83
C ARG A 703 -18.73 16.37 -14.00
N ILE A 704 -19.11 15.54 -13.03
CA ILE A 704 -18.18 14.77 -12.21
C ILE A 704 -18.40 13.29 -12.51
N ASP A 705 -17.41 12.63 -13.11
CA ASP A 705 -17.40 11.17 -13.23
C ASP A 705 -16.56 10.62 -12.07
N THR A 706 -17.18 9.90 -11.14
CA THR A 706 -16.52 9.40 -9.93
C THR A 706 -17.13 8.09 -9.44
N TRP A 707 -16.37 7.36 -8.64
CA TRP A 707 -16.80 6.17 -7.90
C TRP A 707 -16.71 6.36 -6.38
N ILE A 708 -16.38 7.58 -5.92
CA ILE A 708 -16.13 7.90 -4.51
C ILE A 708 -17.34 8.57 -3.86
N GLN A 709 -17.66 8.13 -2.63
CA GLN A 709 -18.68 8.67 -1.74
C GLN A 709 -18.20 8.64 -0.28
N SER A 710 -18.88 9.33 0.63
CA SER A 710 -18.54 9.30 2.06
C SER A 710 -18.58 7.86 2.59
N GLY A 711 -17.53 7.47 3.33
CA GLY A 711 -17.32 6.11 3.83
C GLY A 711 -16.57 5.18 2.85
N GLN A 712 -16.32 5.60 1.61
CA GLN A 712 -15.59 4.79 0.63
C GLN A 712 -14.10 4.71 1.00
N HIS A 713 -13.54 3.50 0.96
CA HIS A 713 -12.12 3.25 1.14
C HIS A 713 -11.40 3.21 -0.21
N VAL A 714 -10.28 3.92 -0.33
CA VAL A 714 -9.36 3.85 -1.47
C VAL A 714 -8.13 3.03 -1.08
N SER A 715 -7.82 2.00 -1.89
CA SER A 715 -6.68 1.12 -1.69
C SER A 715 -5.45 1.56 -2.50
N LEU A 716 -4.33 0.87 -2.29
CA LEU A 716 -3.10 1.04 -3.08
C LEU A 716 -3.03 0.08 -4.28
N HIS A 717 -4.07 -0.72 -4.52
CA HIS A 717 -4.00 -1.86 -5.46
C HIS A 717 -4.11 -1.44 -6.92
N TYR A 718 -4.82 -0.35 -7.19
CA TYR A 718 -5.08 0.15 -8.53
C TYR A 718 -4.57 1.59 -8.72
N ASP A 719 -5.02 2.21 -9.81
CA ASP A 719 -4.75 3.61 -10.10
C ASP A 719 -5.43 4.55 -9.09
N PRO A 720 -4.77 5.65 -8.67
CA PRO A 720 -5.30 6.56 -7.66
C PRO A 720 -6.33 7.58 -8.17
N VAL A 721 -6.84 7.51 -9.41
CA VAL A 721 -7.92 8.40 -9.89
C VAL A 721 -9.20 8.15 -9.09
N ILE A 722 -9.67 9.19 -8.42
CA ILE A 722 -10.91 9.18 -7.63
C ILE A 722 -12.07 9.89 -8.33
N ALA A 723 -11.77 10.88 -9.17
CA ALA A 723 -12.78 11.58 -9.96
C ALA A 723 -12.18 12.25 -11.19
N LYS A 724 -13.02 12.49 -12.20
CA LYS A 724 -12.77 13.42 -13.29
C LYS A 724 -13.70 14.61 -13.13
N ALA A 725 -13.14 15.78 -12.86
CA ALA A 725 -13.90 17.01 -12.74
C ALA A 725 -13.89 17.75 -14.07
N MET A 726 -15.03 17.79 -14.75
CA MET A 726 -15.19 18.45 -16.04
C MET A 726 -16.06 19.69 -15.93
N VAL A 727 -15.63 20.76 -16.58
CA VAL A 727 -16.41 22.00 -16.69
C VAL A 727 -16.56 22.36 -18.16
N TYR A 728 -17.77 22.75 -18.55
CA TYR A 728 -18.15 23.21 -19.87
C TYR A 728 -18.72 24.63 -19.82
N SER A 729 -18.33 25.50 -20.75
CA SER A 729 -18.92 26.85 -20.91
C SER A 729 -18.70 27.41 -22.33
N SER A 730 -19.32 28.56 -22.60
CA SER A 730 -19.28 29.21 -23.92
C SER A 730 -17.90 29.75 -24.33
N SER A 731 -16.96 29.92 -23.39
CA SER A 731 -15.62 30.45 -23.66
C SER A 731 -14.61 29.88 -22.67
N ARG A 732 -13.34 29.77 -23.12
CA ARG A 732 -12.23 29.21 -22.32
C ARG A 732 -12.06 29.92 -20.98
N ASP A 733 -12.06 31.25 -20.94
CA ASP A 733 -11.90 32.02 -19.69
C ASP A 733 -13.00 31.74 -18.64
N LYS A 734 -14.24 31.55 -19.09
CA LYS A 734 -15.35 31.18 -18.21
C LYS A 734 -15.18 29.76 -17.69
N THR A 735 -14.76 28.83 -18.55
CA THR A 735 -14.47 27.45 -18.18
C THR A 735 -13.33 27.41 -17.13
N ILE A 736 -12.24 28.13 -17.37
CA ILE A 736 -11.09 28.25 -16.43
C ILE A 736 -11.55 28.81 -15.08
N SER A 737 -12.28 29.92 -15.07
CA SER A 737 -12.74 30.54 -13.82
C SER A 737 -13.65 29.60 -13.02
N LYS A 738 -14.56 28.89 -13.69
CA LYS A 738 -15.45 27.92 -13.05
C LYS A 738 -14.71 26.69 -12.52
N ILE A 739 -13.76 26.12 -13.27
CA ILE A 739 -13.03 24.92 -12.80
C ILE A 739 -12.06 25.24 -11.66
N ILE A 740 -11.48 26.46 -11.63
CA ILE A 740 -10.69 26.92 -10.48
C ILE A 740 -11.59 26.98 -9.23
N ASP A 741 -12.77 27.61 -9.31
CA ASP A 741 -13.69 27.70 -8.18
C ASP A 741 -14.18 26.31 -7.71
N LEU A 742 -14.48 25.43 -8.68
CA LEU A 742 -14.88 24.05 -8.43
C LEU A 742 -13.81 23.28 -7.62
N CYS A 743 -12.57 23.25 -8.12
CA CYS A 743 -11.48 22.47 -7.52
C CYS A 743 -10.92 23.08 -6.23
N SER A 744 -10.93 24.41 -6.09
CA SER A 744 -10.35 25.08 -4.91
C SER A 744 -11.29 25.19 -3.71
N ARG A 745 -12.61 25.21 -3.92
CA ARG A 745 -13.58 25.56 -2.86
C ARG A 745 -14.79 24.65 -2.76
N ARG A 746 -15.28 24.13 -3.88
CA ARG A 746 -16.61 23.51 -3.92
C ARG A 746 -16.59 21.99 -3.82
N ILE A 747 -15.55 21.34 -4.31
CA ILE A 747 -15.31 19.92 -4.05
C ILE A 747 -14.83 19.76 -2.60
N ILE A 748 -15.53 18.95 -1.80
CA ILE A 748 -15.12 18.61 -0.43
C ILE A 748 -14.70 17.16 -0.41
N LEU A 749 -13.42 16.92 -0.10
CA LEU A 749 -12.86 15.59 0.13
C LEU A 749 -12.11 15.62 1.47
N ARG A 750 -12.60 14.87 2.45
CA ARG A 750 -11.96 14.69 3.77
C ARG A 750 -11.58 13.22 3.92
N GLY A 751 -10.31 12.97 4.22
CA GLY A 751 -9.74 11.62 4.29
C GLY A 751 -8.37 11.58 3.64
N PRO A 752 -8.08 10.67 2.71
CA PRO A 752 -6.78 10.65 2.05
C PRO A 752 -6.41 12.00 1.40
N THR A 753 -5.10 12.27 1.32
CA THR A 753 -4.59 13.45 0.62
C THR A 753 -4.93 13.36 -0.86
N THR A 754 -5.27 14.50 -1.46
CA THR A 754 -5.60 14.58 -2.89
C THR A 754 -4.76 15.63 -3.60
N ASN A 755 -4.76 15.57 -4.92
CA ASN A 755 -4.07 16.55 -5.77
C ASN A 755 -4.90 17.82 -6.10
N LEU A 756 -6.02 18.09 -5.40
CA LEU A 756 -6.93 19.20 -5.72
C LEU A 756 -6.22 20.56 -5.72
N ASP A 757 -5.42 20.86 -4.70
CA ASP A 757 -4.67 22.14 -4.63
C ASP A 757 -3.63 22.23 -5.76
N PHE A 758 -2.97 21.13 -6.11
CA PHE A 758 -2.04 21.06 -7.23
C PHE A 758 -2.71 21.37 -8.57
N VAL A 759 -3.84 20.73 -8.86
CA VAL A 759 -4.67 20.97 -10.05
C VAL A 759 -5.13 22.43 -10.10
N SER A 760 -5.69 22.94 -8.99
CA SER A 760 -6.15 24.33 -8.91
C SER A 760 -5.02 25.34 -9.13
N ALA A 761 -3.81 25.05 -8.65
CA ALA A 761 -2.65 25.90 -8.85
C ALA A 761 -2.20 25.92 -10.32
N ILE A 762 -2.23 24.79 -11.03
CA ILE A 762 -1.96 24.73 -12.48
C ILE A 762 -2.97 25.59 -13.24
N LEU A 763 -4.27 25.37 -12.99
CA LEU A 763 -5.36 26.08 -13.65
C LEU A 763 -5.30 27.60 -13.42
N SER A 764 -4.78 28.01 -12.25
CA SER A 764 -4.61 29.43 -11.89
C SER A 764 -3.38 30.09 -12.50
N SER A 765 -2.41 29.30 -13.00
CA SER A 765 -1.16 29.80 -13.55
C SER A 765 -1.38 30.62 -14.83
N GLU A 766 -0.51 31.60 -15.05
CA GLU A 766 -0.58 32.46 -16.23
C GLU A 766 -0.28 31.68 -17.53
N ALA A 767 0.68 30.75 -17.48
CA ALA A 767 1.03 29.91 -18.63
C ALA A 767 -0.17 29.07 -19.12
N PHE A 768 -0.93 28.44 -18.21
CA PHE A 768 -2.14 27.72 -18.59
C PHE A 768 -3.21 28.63 -19.20
N LYS A 769 -3.46 29.79 -18.59
CA LYS A 769 -4.42 30.78 -19.10
C LYS A 769 -4.07 31.28 -20.50
N GLN A 770 -2.78 31.41 -20.82
CA GLN A 770 -2.31 31.80 -22.15
C GLN A 770 -2.32 30.65 -23.17
N GLY A 771 -2.51 29.40 -22.72
CA GLY A 771 -2.45 28.22 -23.59
C GLY A 771 -1.04 27.70 -23.85
N ASP A 772 -0.01 28.23 -23.16
CA ASP A 772 1.37 27.76 -23.21
C ASP A 772 1.50 26.45 -22.41
N THR A 773 1.07 25.36 -23.03
CA THR A 773 0.86 24.05 -22.41
C THR A 773 1.67 22.98 -23.12
N LEU A 774 2.99 23.08 -23.17
CA LEU A 774 3.86 22.02 -23.73
C LEU A 774 3.93 20.77 -22.83
N THR A 775 4.36 19.61 -23.35
CA THR A 775 4.43 18.37 -22.54
C THR A 775 5.40 18.40 -21.35
N ASN A 776 6.28 19.41 -21.28
CA ASN A 776 7.17 19.70 -20.14
C ASN A 776 6.68 20.86 -19.28
N PHE A 777 5.37 21.16 -19.33
CA PHE A 777 4.76 22.28 -18.60
C PHE A 777 5.15 22.30 -17.13
N LEU A 778 5.07 21.15 -16.45
CA LEU A 778 5.40 21.00 -15.02
C LEU A 778 6.91 21.08 -14.71
N ASP A 779 7.76 21.03 -15.72
CA ASP A 779 9.21 21.15 -15.57
C ASP A 779 9.70 22.59 -15.86
N THR A 780 9.00 23.32 -16.74
CA THR A 780 9.52 24.58 -17.30
C THR A 780 8.61 25.80 -17.13
N ARG A 781 7.29 25.63 -17.11
CA ARG A 781 6.32 26.74 -17.08
C ARG A 781 5.65 26.91 -15.73
N PHE A 782 5.55 25.83 -14.96
CA PHE A 782 4.89 25.83 -13.68
C PHE A 782 5.65 24.97 -12.68
N LYS A 783 5.97 25.55 -11.53
CA LYS A 783 6.52 24.83 -10.39
C LYS A 783 5.53 24.89 -9.24
N TYR A 784 5.02 23.74 -8.84
CA TYR A 784 4.12 23.66 -7.70
C TYR A 784 4.85 24.04 -6.42
N GLN A 785 4.28 24.99 -5.67
CA GLN A 785 4.73 25.37 -4.34
C GLN A 785 3.63 24.98 -3.34
N PRO A 786 3.81 23.87 -2.61
CA PRO A 786 2.89 23.46 -1.56
C PRO A 786 2.90 24.46 -0.41
N HIS A 787 1.74 24.71 0.20
CA HIS A 787 1.60 25.63 1.34
C HIS A 787 1.18 24.83 2.56
N GLY A 788 2.06 24.75 3.55
CA GLY A 788 1.81 23.94 4.73
C GLY A 788 3.03 23.67 5.58
N ILE A 789 2.85 22.73 6.51
CA ILE A 789 3.83 22.33 7.51
C ILE A 789 3.96 20.82 7.48
N LEU A 790 5.19 20.34 7.31
CA LEU A 790 5.51 18.92 7.36
C LEU A 790 5.87 18.50 8.78
N VAL A 791 5.20 17.48 9.30
CA VAL A 791 5.50 16.89 10.60
C VAL A 791 6.73 15.98 10.47
N LEU A 792 7.88 16.41 10.99
CA LEU A 792 9.10 15.60 11.04
C LEU A 792 9.04 14.57 12.16
N SER A 793 8.43 14.94 13.30
CA SER A 793 8.07 14.03 14.39
C SER A 793 6.81 14.53 15.11
N GLY A 794 5.93 13.62 15.53
CA GLY A 794 4.61 13.98 16.12
C GLY A 794 4.63 14.27 17.63
N GLY A 795 5.77 14.15 18.30
CA GLY A 795 5.84 14.18 19.77
C GLY A 795 5.24 12.93 20.43
N SER A 796 4.97 12.98 21.74
CA SER A 796 4.33 11.84 22.43
C SER A 796 2.83 11.75 22.15
N HIS A 797 2.14 12.89 22.11
CA HIS A 797 0.71 12.96 21.81
C HIS A 797 0.32 14.40 21.46
N SER A 798 0.31 14.70 20.15
CA SER A 798 -0.07 16.01 19.60
C SER A 798 -1.39 15.88 18.85
N LEU A 799 -2.46 16.49 19.36
CA LEU A 799 -3.81 16.42 18.81
C LEU A 799 -4.26 17.79 18.32
N ILE A 800 -5.12 17.81 17.30
CA ILE A 800 -5.74 19.05 16.86
C ILE A 800 -7.07 19.25 17.54
N GLN A 801 -7.25 20.45 18.06
CA GLN A 801 -8.35 20.83 18.93
C GLN A 801 -8.81 22.24 18.60
N ASP A 802 -10.10 22.49 18.77
CA ASP A 802 -10.73 23.80 18.62
C ASP A 802 -11.58 24.12 19.85
N PHE A 803 -11.95 25.38 20.03
CA PHE A 803 -12.83 25.80 21.11
C PHE A 803 -13.99 26.63 20.54
N PRO A 804 -15.28 26.33 20.85
CA PRO A 804 -15.77 25.50 21.96
C PRO A 804 -15.91 24.00 21.65
N ALA A 805 -15.29 23.51 20.58
CA ALA A 805 -15.38 22.13 20.10
C ALA A 805 -16.83 21.71 19.84
N ARG A 806 -17.18 20.46 20.17
CA ARG A 806 -18.46 19.83 19.84
C ARG A 806 -19.54 20.08 20.89
N ALA A 807 -19.63 21.32 21.38
CA ALA A 807 -20.53 21.70 22.48
C ALA A 807 -22.01 21.42 22.21
N SER A 808 -22.45 21.43 20.94
CA SER A 808 -23.85 21.31 20.54
C SER A 808 -24.32 19.88 20.22
N LEU A 809 -23.43 18.89 20.20
CA LEU A 809 -23.75 17.54 19.70
C LEU A 809 -24.52 16.67 20.71
N GLY A 810 -24.10 16.61 21.99
CA GLY A 810 -24.76 15.80 23.02
C GLY A 810 -24.73 14.27 22.77
N HIS A 811 -25.73 13.54 23.30
CA HIS A 811 -26.03 12.13 23.00
C HIS A 811 -24.88 11.11 23.16
N GLY A 812 -24.07 11.19 24.22
CA GLY A 812 -22.95 10.27 24.42
C GLY A 812 -21.66 10.66 23.68
N ILE A 813 -21.69 11.69 22.84
CA ILE A 813 -20.51 12.20 22.14
C ILE A 813 -19.79 13.21 23.05
N PRO A 814 -18.50 13.02 23.36
CA PRO A 814 -17.75 13.97 24.18
C PRO A 814 -17.59 15.31 23.44
N LYS A 815 -17.57 16.39 24.23
CA LYS A 815 -17.31 17.75 23.74
C LYS A 815 -15.93 17.84 23.06
N SER A 816 -14.94 17.13 23.58
CA SER A 816 -13.52 17.28 23.22
C SER A 816 -13.05 18.73 23.35
N GLY A 817 -12.19 19.19 22.43
CA GLY A 817 -11.52 20.47 22.54
C GLY A 817 -10.25 20.39 23.39
N PRO A 818 -9.59 21.55 23.57
CA PRO A 818 -8.44 21.67 24.46
C PRO A 818 -8.82 21.27 25.89
N MET A 819 -7.98 20.45 26.52
CA MET A 819 -8.08 20.14 27.95
C MET A 819 -7.80 21.36 28.82
N ASP A 820 -6.94 22.26 28.33
CA ASP A 820 -6.72 23.60 28.83
C ASP A 820 -7.22 24.59 27.76
N SER A 821 -8.49 24.96 27.91
CA SER A 821 -9.20 25.91 27.05
C SER A 821 -8.67 27.34 27.18
N LEU A 822 -8.10 27.71 28.33
CA LEU A 822 -7.60 29.06 28.56
C LEU A 822 -6.33 29.31 27.75
N THR A 823 -5.33 28.45 27.90
CA THR A 823 -4.03 28.60 27.23
C THR A 823 -4.15 28.47 25.72
N SER A 824 -4.97 27.55 25.23
CA SER A 824 -5.22 27.40 23.78
C SER A 824 -5.82 28.67 23.17
N ARG A 825 -6.77 29.32 23.86
CA ARG A 825 -7.35 30.59 23.41
C ARG A 825 -6.34 31.74 23.47
N ILE A 826 -5.46 31.76 24.48
CA ILE A 826 -4.36 32.74 24.55
C ILE A 826 -3.41 32.56 23.37
N ALA A 827 -3.03 31.33 23.02
CA ALA A 827 -2.18 31.06 21.85
C ALA A 827 -2.81 31.61 20.56
N ASN A 828 -4.07 31.24 20.27
CA ASN A 828 -4.78 31.78 19.10
C ASN A 828 -4.84 33.31 19.09
N LEU A 829 -5.11 33.94 20.24
CA LEU A 829 -5.18 35.38 20.36
C LEU A 829 -3.84 36.07 20.05
N LEU A 830 -2.71 35.48 20.47
CA LEU A 830 -1.38 36.02 20.16
C LEU A 830 -1.08 36.03 18.66
N ASP A 831 -1.61 35.06 17.92
CA ASP A 831 -1.43 34.97 16.46
C ASP A 831 -2.51 35.75 15.69
N GLY A 832 -3.47 36.38 16.38
CA GLY A 832 -4.59 37.09 15.76
C GLY A 832 -5.66 36.17 15.15
N ASN A 833 -5.66 34.88 15.52
CA ASN A 833 -6.62 33.91 15.03
C ASN A 833 -8.04 34.18 15.54
N LEU A 834 -9.04 33.83 14.74
CA LEU A 834 -10.44 33.91 15.13
C LEU A 834 -10.75 32.89 16.24
N GLN A 835 -11.76 33.19 17.06
CA GLN A 835 -12.28 32.21 18.02
C GLN A 835 -12.84 31.01 17.23
N GLY A 836 -12.40 29.80 17.57
CA GLY A 836 -12.73 28.57 16.84
C GLY A 836 -11.64 28.07 15.91
N THR A 837 -10.59 28.86 15.65
CA THR A 837 -9.41 28.37 14.91
C THR A 837 -8.72 27.24 15.67
N GLU A 838 -8.28 26.23 14.93
CA GLU A 838 -7.67 25.03 15.48
C GLU A 838 -6.25 25.27 16.01
N VAL A 839 -5.93 24.59 17.11
CA VAL A 839 -4.59 24.54 17.71
C VAL A 839 -4.12 23.10 17.83
N VAL A 840 -2.80 22.91 17.93
CA VAL A 840 -2.17 21.65 18.29
C VAL A 840 -2.01 21.60 19.82
N GLU A 841 -2.81 20.76 20.48
CA GLU A 841 -2.60 20.35 21.87
C GLU A 841 -1.50 19.30 21.96
N ILE A 842 -0.42 19.64 22.65
CA ILE A 842 0.76 18.80 22.85
C ILE A 842 0.78 18.33 24.30
N THR A 843 0.94 17.02 24.52
CA THR A 843 1.03 16.45 25.87
C THR A 843 2.45 15.93 26.13
N LEU A 844 3.13 16.46 27.15
CA LEU A 844 4.48 16.11 27.64
C LEU A 844 5.65 16.35 26.67
N LEU A 845 5.68 15.78 25.47
CA LEU A 845 6.76 15.95 24.49
C LEU A 845 6.19 16.46 23.17
N GLY A 846 6.73 17.57 22.69
CA GLY A 846 6.28 18.23 21.48
C GLY A 846 6.82 17.69 20.16
N PRO A 847 6.23 18.14 19.04
CA PRO A 847 6.63 17.75 17.70
C PRO A 847 7.86 18.51 17.21
N GLU A 848 8.42 18.02 16.10
CA GLU A 848 9.35 18.75 15.25
C GLU A 848 8.68 18.96 13.89
N LEU A 849 8.62 20.20 13.43
CA LEU A 849 7.82 20.66 12.30
C LEU A 849 8.70 21.43 11.32
N LEU A 850 8.61 21.11 10.03
CA LEU A 850 9.24 21.85 8.94
C LEU A 850 8.21 22.74 8.26
N PHE A 851 8.44 24.04 8.23
CA PHE A 851 7.57 25.01 7.60
C PHE A 851 7.90 25.06 6.10
N VAL A 852 6.97 24.61 5.27
CA VAL A 852 7.10 24.63 3.80
C VAL A 852 6.59 25.96 3.23
N SER A 853 5.77 26.66 4.01
CA SER A 853 5.41 28.06 3.80
C SER A 853 5.59 28.83 5.11
N ALA A 854 5.92 30.12 5.00
CA ALA A 854 6.03 30.98 6.17
C ALA A 854 4.69 31.08 6.94
N ALA A 855 4.77 31.10 8.27
CA ALA A 855 3.62 31.28 9.14
C ALA A 855 3.98 32.00 10.44
N VAL A 856 2.97 32.63 11.06
CA VAL A 856 3.05 33.16 12.43
C VAL A 856 2.52 32.09 13.37
N VAL A 857 3.28 31.79 14.42
CA VAL A 857 2.92 30.77 15.39
C VAL A 857 3.19 31.22 16.81
N SER A 858 2.39 30.75 17.75
CA SER A 858 2.61 30.93 19.18
C SER A 858 2.67 29.59 19.91
N VAL A 859 3.51 29.51 20.94
CA VAL A 859 3.65 28.34 21.82
C VAL A 859 3.38 28.75 23.26
N CYS A 860 2.29 28.26 23.85
CA CYS A 860 1.84 28.62 25.20
C CYS A 860 1.58 27.38 26.07
N GLY A 861 1.61 27.53 27.39
CA GLY A 861 1.27 26.45 28.35
C GLY A 861 2.43 26.07 29.25
N ALA A 862 2.56 24.76 29.52
CA ALA A 862 3.61 24.22 30.37
C ALA A 862 5.00 24.53 29.82
N GLU A 863 5.94 24.85 30.70
CA GLU A 863 7.28 25.29 30.31
C GLU A 863 8.00 24.20 29.51
N CYS A 864 8.57 24.56 28.36
CA CYS A 864 9.33 23.65 27.51
C CYS A 864 10.34 24.42 26.66
N LEU A 865 11.36 23.72 26.17
CA LEU A 865 12.32 24.31 25.23
C LEU A 865 11.67 24.44 23.85
N VAL A 866 11.58 25.66 23.32
CA VAL A 866 11.13 25.93 21.94
C VAL A 866 12.33 26.40 21.13
N THR A 867 12.60 25.77 20.00
CA THR A 867 13.69 26.18 19.12
C THR A 867 13.25 26.32 17.67
N VAL A 868 13.80 27.31 16.97
CA VAL A 868 13.70 27.47 15.52
C VAL A 868 15.10 27.31 14.93
N ASP A 869 15.30 26.31 14.09
CA ASP A 869 16.61 25.91 13.55
C ASP A 869 17.69 25.74 14.64
N GLY A 870 17.28 25.23 15.81
CA GLY A 870 18.15 25.03 16.97
C GLY A 870 18.41 26.28 17.80
N THR A 871 17.91 27.45 17.39
CA THR A 871 17.98 28.68 18.19
C THR A 871 16.78 28.76 19.12
N GLU A 872 17.02 28.94 20.42
CA GLU A 872 15.96 29.06 21.42
C GLU A 872 15.06 30.28 21.16
N ARG A 873 13.75 30.07 21.28
CA ARG A 873 12.72 31.10 21.12
C ARG A 873 11.86 31.15 22.39
N PRO A 874 11.39 32.34 22.80
CA PRO A 874 10.54 32.44 23.97
C PRO A 874 9.20 31.72 23.74
N MET A 875 8.67 31.11 24.81
CA MET A 875 7.24 30.76 24.89
C MET A 875 6.42 32.02 25.15
N TRP A 876 5.09 31.90 25.01
CA TRP A 876 4.13 32.98 25.23
C TRP A 876 4.39 34.18 24.31
N SER A 877 4.75 33.90 23.06
CA SER A 877 5.04 34.91 22.07
C SER A 877 4.62 34.50 20.68
N SER A 878 4.27 35.49 19.85
CA SER A 878 4.04 35.33 18.41
C SER A 878 5.41 35.30 17.72
N LEU A 879 5.71 34.18 17.07
CA LEU A 879 6.97 33.90 16.40
C LEU A 879 6.73 33.87 14.89
N ILE A 880 7.59 34.54 14.13
CA ILE A 880 7.59 34.42 12.67
C ILE A 880 8.49 33.24 12.30
N ILE A 881 7.94 32.27 11.58
CA ILE A 881 8.68 31.12 11.06
C ILE A 881 8.73 31.26 9.54
N ASP A 882 9.94 31.37 9.00
CA ASP A 882 10.17 31.47 7.57
C ASP A 882 10.04 30.12 6.86
N GLU A 883 9.83 30.17 5.54
CA GLU A 883 9.89 28.98 4.68
C GLU A 883 11.25 28.27 4.84
N GLY A 884 11.22 26.95 5.03
CA GLY A 884 12.37 26.08 5.20
C GLY A 884 12.85 25.92 6.65
N GLN A 885 12.33 26.72 7.59
CA GLN A 885 12.74 26.64 9.00
C GLN A 885 12.06 25.49 9.74
N LYS A 886 12.76 24.98 10.77
CA LYS A 886 12.28 23.91 11.63
C LYS A 886 11.92 24.42 13.01
N LEU A 887 10.66 24.31 13.39
CA LEU A 887 10.19 24.52 14.76
C LEU A 887 10.25 23.21 15.52
N LYS A 888 10.88 23.21 16.68
CA LYS A 888 10.90 22.07 17.60
C LYS A 888 10.40 22.48 18.97
N ILE A 889 9.44 21.71 19.48
CA ILE A 889 8.92 21.85 20.84
C ILE A 889 9.43 20.66 21.65
N GLY A 890 10.17 20.94 22.71
CA GLY A 890 10.81 19.94 23.55
C GLY A 890 9.88 19.25 24.54
N SER A 891 10.48 18.56 25.50
CA SER A 891 9.75 18.01 26.65
C SER A 891 9.34 19.13 27.61
N VAL A 892 8.18 18.97 28.23
CA VAL A 892 7.73 19.80 29.34
C VAL A 892 8.69 19.64 30.53
N ILE A 893 9.10 20.77 31.09
CA ILE A 893 10.00 20.92 32.22
C ILE A 893 9.18 21.45 33.41
N GLY A 894 9.34 20.82 34.59
CA GLY A 894 8.63 21.28 35.79
C GLY A 894 7.13 20.96 35.81
N SER A 895 6.35 21.90 36.35
CA SER A 895 4.89 21.81 36.54
C SER A 895 4.15 21.95 35.20
N GLY A 896 2.95 21.38 35.14
CA GLY A 896 2.14 21.40 33.93
C GLY A 896 2.32 20.15 33.07
N CYS A 897 1.39 19.93 32.15
CA CYS A 897 1.28 18.72 31.35
C CYS A 897 1.18 19.00 29.85
N ARG A 898 0.57 20.12 29.47
CA ARG A 898 0.22 20.41 28.08
C ARG A 898 0.74 21.75 27.59
N VAL A 899 1.10 21.76 26.31
CA VAL A 899 1.54 22.92 25.53
C VAL A 899 0.59 23.07 24.35
N TYR A 900 0.33 24.30 23.92
CA TYR A 900 -0.53 24.61 22.79
C TYR A 900 0.25 25.39 21.75
N LEU A 901 0.19 24.91 20.52
CA LEU A 901 0.80 25.54 19.36
C LEU A 901 -0.31 25.92 18.38
N ALA A 902 -0.48 27.21 18.08
CA ALA A 902 -1.51 27.69 17.17
C ALA A 902 -0.95 27.87 15.74
N PHE A 903 -1.58 27.23 14.74
CA PHE A 903 -1.33 27.45 13.29
C PHE A 903 -2.30 26.75 12.30
N GLY A 904 -3.42 26.14 12.73
CA GLY A 904 -4.42 25.49 11.83
C GLY A 904 -4.25 23.97 11.58
N GLY A 905 -5.34 23.30 11.20
CA GLY A 905 -5.68 21.89 11.51
C GLY A 905 -5.10 20.69 10.70
N CYS A 906 -5.49 19.48 11.16
CA CYS A 906 -5.26 18.09 10.66
C CYS A 906 -6.33 17.17 11.28
N GLN A 907 -6.50 16.01 10.66
CA GLN A 907 -7.52 15.00 10.92
C GLN A 907 -7.48 14.43 12.34
N GLY A 908 -8.66 13.99 12.83
CA GLY A 908 -8.97 13.57 14.21
C GLY A 908 -8.23 12.35 14.77
N ARG A 909 -6.90 12.35 14.66
CA ARG A 909 -5.92 11.45 15.30
C ARG A 909 -4.70 12.26 15.74
N ALA A 910 -3.78 11.64 16.48
CA ALA A 910 -2.50 12.26 16.79
C ALA A 910 -1.65 12.46 15.53
N LEU A 911 -0.89 13.56 15.51
CA LEU A 911 0.09 13.84 14.47
C LEU A 911 1.13 12.72 14.41
N GLN A 912 1.46 12.31 13.20
CA GLN A 912 2.45 11.28 12.89
C GLN A 912 3.52 11.86 11.99
N GLN A 913 4.69 11.23 12.02
CA GLN A 913 5.77 11.58 11.11
C GLN A 913 5.30 11.46 9.66
N GLY A 914 5.56 12.50 8.88
CA GLY A 914 5.17 12.61 7.49
C GLY A 914 3.80 13.25 7.27
N ASP A 915 3.01 13.56 8.30
CA ASP A 915 1.77 14.32 8.09
C ASP A 915 2.07 15.69 7.46
N PHE A 916 1.23 16.14 6.53
CA PHE A 916 1.32 17.46 5.91
C PHE A 916 0.09 18.28 6.31
N LEU A 917 0.33 19.38 7.02
CA LEU A 917 -0.70 20.26 7.55
C LEU A 917 -0.85 21.43 6.60
N GLN A 918 -2.00 21.54 5.94
CA GLN A 918 -2.23 22.63 5.00
C GLN A 918 -2.43 23.93 5.77
N VAL A 919 -1.71 24.97 5.36
CA VAL A 919 -1.84 26.33 5.90
C VAL A 919 -2.52 27.20 4.85
N GLU A 920 -3.33 28.17 5.29
CA GLU A 920 -4.02 29.08 4.39
C GLU A 920 -3.01 29.92 3.60
N ARG A 921 -3.24 30.09 2.29
CA ARG A 921 -2.34 30.90 1.43
C ARG A 921 -2.20 32.35 1.91
N ALA A 922 -3.21 32.87 2.62
CA ALA A 922 -3.17 34.20 3.24
C ALA A 922 -2.08 34.33 4.32
N SER A 923 -1.60 33.22 4.89
CA SER A 923 -0.50 33.18 5.86
C SER A 923 0.75 33.91 5.37
N LEU A 924 1.09 33.81 4.08
CA LEU A 924 2.24 34.52 3.49
C LEU A 924 2.12 36.04 3.60
N ARG A 925 0.90 36.57 3.46
CA ARG A 925 0.64 37.99 3.63
C ARG A 925 0.67 38.37 5.11
N TRP A 926 0.04 37.57 5.96
CA TRP A 926 0.03 37.81 7.41
C TRP A 926 1.44 37.84 7.99
N THR A 927 2.33 36.93 7.56
CA THR A 927 3.75 36.94 7.99
C THR A 927 4.49 38.21 7.58
N GLN A 928 4.16 38.81 6.44
CA GLN A 928 4.79 40.06 6.00
C GLN A 928 4.33 41.27 6.82
N GLU A 929 3.10 41.22 7.35
CA GLU A 929 2.49 42.29 8.14
C GLU A 929 2.67 42.08 9.66
N ALA A 930 3.12 40.91 10.10
CA ALA A 930 3.23 40.53 11.51
C ALA A 930 4.44 41.15 12.24
N GLN A 931 4.28 41.34 13.55
CA GLN A 931 5.37 41.69 14.47
C GLN A 931 5.43 40.68 15.61
N GLU A 932 6.63 40.35 16.06
CA GLU A 932 6.82 39.48 17.21
C GLU A 932 6.40 40.19 18.50
N TYR A 933 5.62 39.50 19.33
CA TYR A 933 5.11 40.03 20.59
C TYR A 933 5.26 38.97 21.69
N ILE A 934 5.66 39.37 22.90
CA ILE A 934 5.78 38.47 24.06
C ILE A 934 4.76 38.90 25.11
N LEU A 935 3.88 37.97 25.52
CA LEU A 935 2.88 38.22 26.54
C LEU A 935 3.55 38.50 27.91
N PRO A 936 3.22 39.60 28.60
CA PRO A 936 3.76 39.90 29.93
C PRO A 936 3.51 38.79 30.96
N ALA A 937 4.49 38.54 31.84
CA ALA A 937 4.44 37.42 32.80
C ALA A 937 3.25 37.47 33.77
N ASN A 938 2.77 38.67 34.12
CA ASN A 938 1.62 38.87 35.01
C ASN A 938 0.27 38.50 34.37
N LEU A 939 0.23 38.32 33.05
CA LEU A 939 -0.96 37.90 32.31
C LEU A 939 -0.96 36.40 31.99
N ARG A 940 0.11 35.67 32.38
CA ARG A 940 0.26 34.23 32.12
C ARG A 940 -0.37 33.43 33.27
N PRO A 941 -1.17 32.40 32.99
CA PRO A 941 -1.68 31.49 34.02
C PRO A 941 -0.53 30.68 34.68
N SER A 942 -0.65 30.42 35.98
CA SER A 942 0.32 29.58 36.71
C SER A 942 0.09 28.10 36.43
N MET A 943 1.13 27.39 35.96
CA MET A 943 1.05 25.96 35.65
C MET A 943 1.17 25.05 36.91
N ASP A 944 1.55 25.61 38.07
CA ASP A 944 1.60 24.86 39.34
C ASP A 944 0.20 24.81 39.98
N VAL A 945 -0.54 23.74 39.69
CA VAL A 945 -1.91 23.56 40.19
C VAL A 945 -1.89 22.94 41.58
N ARG A 946 -2.13 23.77 42.61
CA ARG A 946 -2.24 23.35 44.02
C ARG A 946 -3.67 23.30 44.55
N GLU A 947 -4.54 24.09 43.94
CA GLU A 947 -5.92 24.26 44.39
C GLU A 947 -6.85 24.40 43.18
N ILE A 948 -8.00 23.70 43.26
CA ILE A 948 -9.05 23.71 42.25
C ILE A 948 -10.38 24.04 42.93
N TYR A 949 -11.08 25.07 42.44
CA TYR A 949 -12.39 25.42 42.99
C TYR A 949 -13.51 24.56 42.41
N VAL A 950 -14.41 24.13 43.29
CA VAL A 950 -15.49 23.19 42.96
C VAL A 950 -16.83 23.64 43.54
N LEU A 951 -17.92 23.31 42.86
CA LEU A 951 -19.28 23.38 43.38
C LEU A 951 -19.69 22.05 44.00
N GLN A 952 -20.36 22.15 45.14
CA GLN A 952 -21.00 21.04 45.83
C GLN A 952 -22.10 20.41 44.95
N GLY A 953 -22.15 19.08 44.92
CA GLY A 953 -23.13 18.30 44.17
C GLY A 953 -22.68 17.81 42.78
N PRO A 954 -23.53 17.03 42.09
CA PRO A 954 -24.97 16.84 42.40
C PRO A 954 -25.30 15.83 43.51
N HIS A 955 -24.36 14.99 43.96
CA HIS A 955 -24.67 13.86 44.85
C HIS A 955 -23.89 13.84 46.17
N ASP A 956 -23.54 15.00 46.72
CA ASP A 956 -22.98 15.15 48.07
C ASP A 956 -24.09 15.29 49.14
N SER A 957 -25.16 14.49 49.04
CA SER A 957 -26.26 14.49 50.01
C SER A 957 -26.01 13.51 51.16
N ASP A 958 -26.70 13.71 52.28
CA ASP A 958 -26.71 12.77 53.43
C ASP A 958 -27.24 11.38 53.07
N GLU A 959 -27.96 11.24 51.96
CA GLU A 959 -28.48 9.95 51.47
C GLU A 959 -27.42 9.10 50.74
N ILE A 960 -26.39 9.74 50.18
CA ILE A 960 -25.38 9.08 49.34
C ILE A 960 -24.01 9.07 50.03
N MET A 961 -23.60 10.18 50.64
CA MET A 961 -22.30 10.34 51.28
C MET A 961 -22.45 10.71 52.76
N THR A 962 -21.65 10.10 53.63
CA THR A 962 -21.65 10.45 55.05
C THR A 962 -21.04 11.84 55.27
N ALA A 963 -21.34 12.48 56.41
CA ALA A 963 -20.71 13.76 56.76
C ALA A 963 -19.17 13.68 56.84
N GLU A 964 -18.63 12.53 57.25
CA GLU A 964 -17.19 12.25 57.28
C GLU A 964 -16.60 12.17 55.87
N ASP A 965 -17.31 11.55 54.92
CA ASP A 965 -16.88 11.44 53.52
C ASP A 965 -16.91 12.82 52.81
N ARG A 966 -17.92 13.65 53.10
CA ARG A 966 -17.97 15.03 52.57
C ARG A 966 -16.83 15.89 53.13
N TYR A 967 -16.53 15.75 54.41
CA TYR A 967 -15.38 16.42 55.01
C TYR A 967 -14.05 15.95 54.38
N MET A 968 -13.91 14.64 54.15
CA MET A 968 -12.76 14.04 53.48
C MET A 968 -12.55 14.62 52.08
N LEU A 969 -13.61 14.79 51.28
CA LEU A 969 -13.51 15.25 49.89
C LEU A 969 -12.73 16.57 49.76
N TYR A 970 -12.98 17.52 50.66
CA TYR A 970 -12.41 18.87 50.63
C TYR A 970 -11.16 19.06 51.50
N ASN A 971 -10.85 18.10 52.39
CA ASN A 971 -9.66 18.15 53.26
C ASN A 971 -8.57 17.15 52.87
N THR A 972 -8.73 16.48 51.72
CA THR A 972 -7.73 15.56 51.18
C THR A 972 -6.84 16.27 50.17
N ASP A 973 -5.54 16.01 50.25
CA ASP A 973 -4.59 16.32 49.18
C ASP A 973 -4.65 15.17 48.15
N TRP A 974 -5.44 15.37 47.09
CA TRP A 974 -5.69 14.37 46.08
C TRP A 974 -4.49 14.23 45.17
N LYS A 975 -3.97 13.01 45.02
CA LYS A 975 -2.81 12.74 44.18
C LYS A 975 -3.24 12.25 42.80
N VAL A 976 -2.68 12.81 41.74
CA VAL A 976 -2.97 12.40 40.36
C VAL A 976 -2.37 11.02 40.10
N GLY A 977 -3.19 10.08 39.66
CA GLY A 977 -2.79 8.73 39.30
C GLY A 977 -2.21 8.65 37.88
N HIS A 978 -1.39 7.62 37.63
CA HIS A 978 -0.75 7.38 36.33
C HIS A 978 -1.74 7.04 35.21
N ASN A 979 -2.91 6.47 35.54
CA ASN A 979 -3.98 6.15 34.58
C ASN A 979 -4.91 7.34 34.32
N SER A 980 -4.34 8.53 34.11
CA SER A 980 -5.06 9.77 33.76
C SER A 980 -4.89 10.08 32.29
N SER A 981 -5.96 10.53 31.63
CA SER A 981 -5.97 10.83 30.19
C SER A 981 -6.98 11.94 29.88
N ARG A 982 -7.26 12.19 28.59
CA ARG A 982 -8.31 13.14 28.17
C ARG A 982 -9.72 12.71 28.55
N THR A 983 -9.95 11.41 28.83
CA THR A 983 -11.26 10.91 29.31
C THR A 983 -11.48 11.17 30.79
N GLY A 984 -10.42 11.48 31.54
CA GLY A 984 -10.52 11.90 32.94
C GLY A 984 -9.19 11.83 33.68
N VAL A 985 -9.09 12.65 34.74
CA VAL A 985 -7.96 12.68 35.67
C VAL A 985 -8.26 11.73 36.82
N ARG A 986 -7.57 10.59 36.86
CA ARG A 986 -7.77 9.59 37.91
C ARG A 986 -7.03 10.00 39.16
N LEU A 987 -7.66 9.83 40.31
CA LEU A 987 -7.11 10.28 41.58
C LEU A 987 -6.82 9.10 42.51
N LEU A 988 -5.73 9.24 43.27
CA LEU A 988 -5.33 8.38 44.37
C LEU A 988 -5.66 9.11 45.66
N GLY A 989 -6.49 8.51 46.50
CA GLY A 989 -6.94 9.10 47.74
C GLY A 989 -7.81 8.14 48.56
N PRO A 990 -8.32 8.62 49.69
CA PRO A 990 -9.25 7.87 50.54
C PRO A 990 -10.55 7.55 49.82
N THR A 991 -11.13 6.39 50.16
CA THR A 991 -12.38 5.90 49.58
C THR A 991 -13.56 6.22 50.50
N PRO A 992 -14.73 6.60 49.97
CA PRO A 992 -15.90 6.89 50.78
C PRO A 992 -16.45 5.64 51.47
N LYS A 993 -17.01 5.80 52.68
CA LYS A 993 -17.71 4.74 53.40
C LYS A 993 -19.15 4.55 52.93
N TRP A 994 -19.70 5.54 52.22
CA TRP A 994 -21.07 5.58 51.68
C TRP A 994 -22.16 5.62 52.76
N ALA A 995 -23.19 6.44 52.56
CA ALA A 995 -24.34 6.51 53.47
C ALA A 995 -25.39 5.41 53.19
N ARG A 996 -25.29 4.74 52.04
CA ARG A 996 -26.19 3.69 51.58
C ARG A 996 -25.44 2.38 51.33
N GLU A 997 -26.14 1.26 51.50
CA GLU A 997 -25.54 -0.08 51.35
C GLU A 997 -25.46 -0.56 49.89
N THR A 998 -26.35 -0.10 49.01
CA THR A 998 -26.38 -0.44 47.57
C THR A 998 -26.92 0.73 46.74
N GLY A 999 -26.78 0.66 45.42
CA GLY A 999 -27.44 1.57 44.46
C GLY A 999 -28.87 1.14 44.09
N GLY A 1000 -29.42 0.10 44.72
CA GLY A 1000 -30.74 -0.43 44.41
C GLY A 1000 -30.83 -0.99 42.98
N GLU A 1001 -31.87 -0.61 42.24
CA GLU A 1001 -32.08 -1.04 40.85
C GLU A 1001 -30.96 -0.57 39.89
N ALA A 1002 -30.24 0.51 40.24
CA ALA A 1002 -29.09 0.98 39.47
C ALA A 1002 -27.83 0.09 39.64
N GLY A 1003 -27.84 -0.82 40.61
CA GLY A 1003 -26.83 -1.86 40.79
C GLY A 1003 -26.33 -2.00 42.23
N SER A 1004 -25.52 -3.04 42.44
CA SER A 1004 -25.19 -3.52 43.79
C SER A 1004 -24.23 -2.62 44.58
N HIS A 1005 -23.41 -1.80 43.92
CA HIS A 1005 -22.44 -0.94 44.62
C HIS A 1005 -23.08 0.40 45.04
N PRO A 1006 -22.79 0.93 46.25
CA PRO A 1006 -23.28 2.23 46.72
C PRO A 1006 -22.95 3.45 45.84
N SER A 1007 -22.01 3.34 44.91
CA SER A 1007 -21.71 4.42 43.94
C SER A 1007 -22.66 4.43 42.75
N ASN A 1008 -23.45 3.37 42.56
CA ASN A 1008 -24.29 3.21 41.38
C ASN A 1008 -25.56 4.07 41.50
N TYR A 1009 -25.88 4.80 40.46
CA TYR A 1009 -27.02 5.71 40.40
C TYR A 1009 -27.79 5.47 39.10
N LEU A 1010 -29.07 5.83 39.05
CA LEU A 1010 -29.82 5.76 37.80
C LEU A 1010 -29.15 6.66 36.78
N ASP A 1011 -28.94 6.14 35.57
CA ASP A 1011 -28.17 6.84 34.55
C ASP A 1011 -28.67 8.27 34.33
N TYR A 1012 -27.73 9.21 34.37
CA TYR A 1012 -28.01 10.64 34.25
C TYR A 1012 -26.91 11.35 33.45
N GLY A 1013 -27.21 12.57 33.00
CA GLY A 1013 -26.22 13.42 32.35
C GLY A 1013 -25.16 13.87 33.35
N TYR A 1014 -23.92 13.43 33.16
CA TYR A 1014 -22.82 13.86 34.03
C TYR A 1014 -22.55 15.36 33.87
N PRO A 1015 -22.14 16.05 34.96
CA PRO A 1015 -21.55 17.37 34.84
C PRO A 1015 -20.17 17.24 34.18
N SER A 1016 -20.14 17.13 32.85
CA SER A 1016 -18.94 16.88 32.05
C SER A 1016 -18.66 18.05 31.09
N PRO A 1017 -17.42 18.55 31.02
CA PRO A 1017 -16.29 18.22 31.91
C PRO A 1017 -16.46 18.81 33.31
N GLY A 1018 -15.74 18.27 34.30
CA GLY A 1018 -15.60 18.82 35.65
C GLY A 1018 -16.13 17.94 36.77
N GLY A 1019 -16.98 16.95 36.48
CA GLY A 1019 -17.60 16.09 37.47
C GLY A 1019 -16.62 15.15 38.14
N PHE A 1020 -16.55 15.19 39.47
CA PHE A 1020 -15.83 14.22 40.29
C PHE A 1020 -16.67 12.95 40.44
N ASN A 1021 -16.39 11.95 39.61
CA ASN A 1021 -17.17 10.72 39.47
C ASN A 1021 -16.54 9.55 40.24
N TRP A 1022 -17.39 8.68 40.79
CA TRP A 1022 -16.99 7.52 41.59
C TRP A 1022 -17.29 6.20 40.86
N GLY A 1023 -16.25 5.58 40.29
CA GLY A 1023 -16.30 4.23 39.71
C GLY A 1023 -16.08 3.18 40.80
N GLY A 1024 -17.14 2.87 41.55
CA GLY A 1024 -17.00 2.09 42.77
C GLY A 1024 -16.26 2.90 43.83
N ASN A 1025 -15.17 2.36 44.36
CA ASN A 1025 -14.28 3.06 45.30
C ASN A 1025 -13.15 3.83 44.61
N SER A 1026 -13.15 3.92 43.27
CA SER A 1026 -12.16 4.68 42.51
C SER A 1026 -12.70 6.06 42.14
N SER A 1027 -11.88 7.10 42.32
CA SER A 1027 -12.20 8.49 41.99
C SER A 1027 -11.59 8.94 40.66
N ILE A 1028 -12.37 9.66 39.85
CA ILE A 1028 -11.92 10.27 38.59
C ILE A 1028 -12.63 11.62 38.38
N ILE A 1029 -11.91 12.64 37.92
CA ILE A 1029 -12.54 13.88 37.43
C ILE A 1029 -12.73 13.75 35.92
N LEU A 1030 -13.96 13.89 35.45
CA LEU A 1030 -14.33 13.82 34.04
C LEU A 1030 -13.81 15.05 33.28
N THR A 1031 -13.19 14.86 32.12
CA THR A 1031 -12.55 15.93 31.34
C THR A 1031 -13.01 15.98 29.87
N ALA A 1032 -12.28 16.62 28.96
CA ALA A 1032 -12.73 16.96 27.61
C ALA A 1032 -13.29 15.78 26.79
N ASP A 1033 -12.67 14.59 26.87
CA ASP A 1033 -13.10 13.38 26.15
C ASP A 1033 -13.88 12.39 27.03
N SER A 1034 -14.39 12.86 28.18
CA SER A 1034 -15.13 12.00 29.11
C SER A 1034 -16.55 11.69 28.62
N PRO A 1035 -17.16 10.59 29.09
CA PRO A 1035 -18.57 10.34 28.87
C PRO A 1035 -19.42 11.48 29.45
N ASN A 1036 -20.47 11.86 28.74
CA ASN A 1036 -21.44 12.86 29.19
C ASN A 1036 -22.70 12.24 29.84
N PHE A 1037 -22.78 10.91 29.91
CA PHE A 1037 -23.91 10.15 30.46
C PHE A 1037 -23.43 8.87 31.15
N GLY A 1038 -24.05 8.50 32.28
CA GLY A 1038 -23.81 7.21 32.93
C GLY A 1038 -24.43 7.07 34.32
N GLY A 1039 -24.28 5.87 34.90
CA GLY A 1039 -24.93 5.46 36.15
C GLY A 1039 -24.05 5.50 37.41
N LEU A 1040 -23.16 6.49 37.55
CA LEU A 1040 -22.28 6.62 38.71
C LEU A 1040 -22.39 7.99 39.36
N VAL A 1041 -22.37 8.02 40.68
CA VAL A 1041 -22.42 9.24 41.50
C VAL A 1041 -21.27 10.20 41.16
N CYS A 1042 -21.61 11.47 40.91
CA CYS A 1042 -20.68 12.61 40.96
C CYS A 1042 -20.87 13.43 42.24
N SER A 1043 -19.85 13.53 43.09
CA SER A 1043 -19.94 14.19 44.40
C SER A 1043 -19.75 15.71 44.35
N THR A 1044 -18.91 16.20 43.44
CA THR A 1044 -18.63 17.63 43.27
C THR A 1044 -18.30 17.93 41.82
N THR A 1045 -18.32 19.20 41.41
CA THR A 1045 -18.08 19.62 40.02
C THR A 1045 -17.09 20.78 39.98
N VAL A 1046 -16.01 20.66 39.21
CA VAL A 1046 -15.06 21.77 38.95
C VAL A 1046 -15.78 22.91 38.23
N ILE A 1047 -15.57 24.14 38.69
CA ILE A 1047 -16.19 25.32 38.05
C ILE A 1047 -15.57 25.59 36.68
N SER A 1048 -16.33 26.19 35.76
CA SER A 1048 -15.91 26.40 34.37
C SER A 1048 -14.57 27.14 34.24
N THR A 1049 -14.38 28.20 35.04
CA THR A 1049 -13.13 29.01 35.06
C THR A 1049 -11.89 28.25 35.54
N GLU A 1050 -12.06 27.06 36.11
CA GLU A 1050 -11.00 26.22 36.68
C GLU A 1050 -10.77 24.94 35.88
N LEU A 1051 -11.63 24.64 34.89
CA LEU A 1051 -11.52 23.42 34.06
C LEU A 1051 -10.15 23.30 33.38
N TRP A 1052 -9.56 24.43 32.99
CA TRP A 1052 -8.27 24.45 32.32
C TRP A 1052 -7.13 23.86 33.18
N LYS A 1053 -7.23 23.99 34.51
CA LYS A 1053 -6.24 23.43 35.45
C LYS A 1053 -6.17 21.91 35.37
N LEU A 1054 -7.29 21.24 35.09
CA LEU A 1054 -7.32 19.79 34.87
C LEU A 1054 -6.48 19.37 33.66
N GLY A 1055 -6.34 20.26 32.67
CA GLY A 1055 -5.48 20.06 31.52
C GLY A 1055 -3.98 20.09 31.82
N GLN A 1056 -3.59 20.69 32.94
CA GLN A 1056 -2.19 20.87 33.35
C GLN A 1056 -1.72 19.90 34.44
N LEU A 1057 -2.62 19.15 35.07
CA LEU A 1057 -2.27 18.14 36.07
C LEU A 1057 -1.41 17.00 35.48
N LYS A 1058 -0.31 16.66 36.17
CA LYS A 1058 0.61 15.57 35.82
C LYS A 1058 0.57 14.45 36.87
N PRO A 1059 0.73 13.16 36.48
CA PRO A 1059 0.81 12.06 37.45
C PRO A 1059 1.82 12.30 38.56
N GLY A 1060 1.39 12.06 39.81
CA GLY A 1060 2.20 12.28 41.00
C GLY A 1060 2.01 13.64 41.66
N GLU A 1061 1.48 14.64 40.96
CA GLU A 1061 1.13 15.94 41.55
C GLU A 1061 -0.05 15.79 42.53
N SER A 1062 -0.17 16.75 43.44
CA SER A 1062 -1.24 16.78 44.43
C SER A 1062 -1.87 18.16 44.49
N PHE A 1063 -3.20 18.17 44.58
CA PHE A 1063 -4.00 19.38 44.69
C PHE A 1063 -5.11 19.18 45.71
N ARG A 1064 -5.65 20.30 46.21
CA ARG A 1064 -6.83 20.31 47.07
C ARG A 1064 -8.04 20.86 46.32
N MET A 1065 -9.20 20.30 46.60
CA MET A 1065 -10.46 20.85 46.12
C MET A 1065 -11.04 21.80 47.16
N THR A 1066 -11.35 23.03 46.74
CA THR A 1066 -11.89 24.06 47.63
C THR A 1066 -13.33 24.38 47.22
N PRO A 1067 -14.33 24.10 48.08
CA PRO A 1067 -15.72 24.35 47.74
C PRO A 1067 -16.02 25.85 47.71
N VAL A 1068 -16.74 26.29 46.69
CA VAL A 1068 -17.20 27.67 46.53
C VAL A 1068 -18.72 27.74 46.45
N THR A 1069 -19.29 28.90 46.77
CA THR A 1069 -20.73 29.13 46.54
C THR A 1069 -21.01 29.37 45.06
N LEU A 1070 -22.25 29.18 44.61
CA LEU A 1070 -22.64 29.53 43.25
C LEU A 1070 -22.37 31.02 42.94
N ASP A 1071 -22.65 31.91 43.89
CA ASP A 1071 -22.35 33.34 43.75
C ASP A 1071 -20.84 33.58 43.62
N SER A 1072 -20.01 32.96 44.47
CA SER A 1072 -18.54 33.02 44.39
C SER A 1072 -17.95 32.36 43.15
N ALA A 1073 -18.59 31.34 42.59
CA ALA A 1073 -18.20 30.74 41.32
C ALA A 1073 -18.45 31.72 40.16
N PHE A 1074 -19.47 32.57 40.27
CA PHE A 1074 -19.70 33.65 39.32
C PHE A 1074 -18.85 34.89 39.58
N SER A 1075 -18.57 35.26 40.82
CA SER A 1075 -17.73 36.41 41.20
C SER A 1075 -16.40 35.97 41.80
N ASN A 1076 -15.31 36.16 41.05
CA ASN A 1076 -13.94 35.83 41.44
C ASN A 1076 -13.64 36.13 42.93
N PRO A 1077 -13.04 35.20 43.72
CA PRO A 1077 -12.61 35.47 45.08
C PRO A 1077 -11.47 36.51 45.22
N GLN A 1078 -10.92 37.04 44.11
CA GLN A 1078 -9.88 38.10 44.15
C GLN A 1078 -10.34 39.53 43.82
N GLU A 1079 -11.62 39.81 43.55
CA GLU A 1079 -12.08 41.19 43.37
C GLU A 1079 -13.41 41.49 44.10
N GLU A 1080 -13.30 41.97 45.33
CA GLU A 1080 -14.33 42.81 45.95
C GLU A 1080 -14.28 44.22 45.32
N SER A 1081 -15.00 44.46 44.22
CA SER A 1081 -15.44 45.82 43.86
C SER A 1081 -16.51 45.82 42.75
N SER A 1082 -17.73 46.19 43.16
CA SER A 1082 -18.87 46.73 42.39
C SER A 1082 -18.91 46.60 40.86
N THR A 1083 -19.82 45.77 40.33
CA THR A 1083 -21.03 46.19 39.58
C THR A 1083 -21.78 45.00 38.98
N ARG A 1084 -23.11 44.95 39.17
CA ARG A 1084 -24.03 43.96 38.58
C ARG A 1084 -24.57 44.43 37.23
N LYS A 1085 -24.72 43.47 36.29
CA LYS A 1085 -25.76 43.29 35.24
C LYS A 1085 -25.18 43.04 33.84
N SER A 1086 -25.15 41.77 33.41
CA SER A 1086 -25.66 41.28 32.11
C SER A 1086 -25.37 39.77 31.98
N SER A 1087 -26.27 39.03 31.34
CA SER A 1087 -26.28 37.57 31.18
C SER A 1087 -25.52 37.12 29.94
N ILE A 1088 -24.19 37.08 30.04
CA ILE A 1088 -23.26 36.43 29.11
C ILE A 1088 -22.29 35.60 29.98
N ASP A 1089 -21.93 34.39 29.52
CA ASP A 1089 -21.05 33.46 30.23
C ASP A 1089 -19.71 34.14 30.57
N ARG A 1090 -19.34 34.23 31.86
CA ARG A 1090 -18.23 35.11 32.32
C ARG A 1090 -16.84 34.65 31.86
N GLU A 1091 -16.67 33.39 31.45
CA GLU A 1091 -15.46 32.88 30.78
C GLU A 1091 -15.21 33.57 29.42
N GLU A 1092 -16.25 34.13 28.79
CA GLU A 1092 -16.11 35.07 27.67
C GLU A 1092 -15.73 36.46 28.15
N LYS A 1093 -16.18 36.90 29.33
CA LYS A 1093 -15.95 38.26 29.84
C LYS A 1093 -14.51 38.47 30.33
N ASP A 1094 -13.94 37.52 31.05
CA ASP A 1094 -12.54 37.60 31.52
C ASP A 1094 -11.56 37.43 30.37
N PHE A 1095 -11.87 36.53 29.43
CA PHE A 1095 -11.14 36.45 28.16
C PHE A 1095 -11.36 37.71 27.31
N TYR A 1096 -12.54 38.32 27.33
CA TYR A 1096 -12.81 39.57 26.62
C TYR A 1096 -11.96 40.72 27.19
N PHE A 1097 -11.82 40.85 28.51
CA PHE A 1097 -10.92 41.84 29.12
C PHE A 1097 -9.45 41.55 28.83
N LEU A 1098 -9.02 40.29 28.93
CA LEU A 1098 -7.67 39.88 28.53
C LEU A 1098 -7.42 40.14 27.03
N SER A 1099 -8.41 39.89 26.18
CA SER A 1099 -8.36 40.15 24.74
C SER A 1099 -8.36 41.65 24.43
N LEU A 1100 -9.08 42.46 25.20
CA LEU A 1100 -9.05 43.92 25.06
C LEU A 1100 -7.70 44.48 25.50
N GLU A 1101 -7.11 43.96 26.58
CA GLU A 1101 -5.79 44.39 27.07
C GLU A 1101 -4.68 43.93 26.12
N ILE A 1102 -4.73 42.69 25.61
CA ILE A 1102 -3.81 42.18 24.59
C ILE A 1102 -3.97 42.95 23.28
N ASN A 1103 -5.20 43.13 22.76
CA ASN A 1103 -5.44 43.92 21.55
C ASN A 1103 -5.04 45.39 21.72
N ARG A 1104 -5.18 45.98 22.91
CA ARG A 1104 -4.74 47.35 23.21
C ARG A 1104 -3.21 47.49 23.29
N GLN A 1105 -2.49 46.40 23.56
CA GLN A 1105 -1.02 46.38 23.56
C GLN A 1105 -0.42 45.95 22.22
N ILE A 1106 -1.18 45.23 21.38
CA ILE A 1106 -0.80 44.83 20.01
C ILE A 1106 -1.10 45.94 18.98
N LEU A 1107 -2.23 46.67 19.11
CA LEU A 1107 -2.55 47.88 18.33
C LEU A 1107 -1.77 49.10 18.84
#